data_AF-A0A3D0M397-F1
#
_entry.id   AF-A0A3D0M397-F1
#
_cell.length_a   1.000
_cell.length_b   1.000
_cell.length_c   1.000
_cell.angle_alpha   90.00
_cell.angle_beta   90.00
_cell.angle_gamma   90.00
#
_symmetry.space_group_name_H-M   'P 1'
#
loop_
_entity.id
_entity.type
_entity.pdbx_description
1 polymer ?
#
loop_
_entity_poly.entity_id
_entity_poly.type
_entity_poly.pdbx_seq_one_letter_code
_entity_poly.pdbx_strand_id
1 'polypeptide(L)'
;MKRKIFFTLQLVFLCCLLFSVKAFAASSDIEILVTSPIDSLQNESGVVAVEQFPAQIPISVTAETETLTDIELEYGGEIHEITPDYILAVESKELCGPYTITAKTNQGAVFTVTVNVVFQVKATYDTRYRTIGMLITDIYEGDTLLKSFSEPQRIDLVNANTVADYEQERIAGWIGKRDGGTYTLKGSLVVEIYGYASGRLYGTYDTKADYEELTTRYGWTKKALIAFETMRDTALTYQAPVKIDVEATWCDESKQTVYGRLTAQDKGVPELLYPYQTAVVTFHKDGIRLSRNYQYMGLEWDYTPETAEYTDGESKTQMEITQKIHFQIPAADFYFKYRSQDGNDLSVVIRAPATVNRGADYSFTVLYMNSGNSAAYDVPLKGTVDGAAIEEIPVMQDFPANTSKAYEVKRSADTTGNEIHLWANIGVPEGIIDGNLSNNTATAIIKVIDPAPEPIPGSNDTPDEPDTPDNPDDPSNPPEQPPDTKELCDLSVGIMAAPTVFEHEEYSFTMSFTNQSSATLKDVPLLGKNNENILPQIPKSADFAPQETKTYTINGIAGNAGEVYRLWANVEAPEGFTDENPINNTAVTSITVVEKPDNPDNPDSLDEPDNPDTPDNPDESDEPDNPDESDTPVYRLCDVWVNLSSPPTAFEREVYNFTVYFANSTDKALSDVRLNVTINGKTVPAVPATTNFKAYEKKSYLVTGTAGEKGIPIQIAAQVLPPNGYMDTDLSNNQASAEIMVLERPYDLDVQRITPDRYKENQVVVTTVKVGNRGSLDFTPGENVTVLFQIPELSYQKRIDAVVMEKDTWNVVSLRWDTPNVQADKDITLIAIINPDQTLDNEGSTDNNIYTQKAVIQNVTYKEPEESRMLPDPPKREEQPRVTWWEQRYENGHFVWREFYAQLNVSAVLNYDTKDKGYLKSGYGYSIRVTATVNTNYDRTELITVPQTAEVYLPEYRYETAIPLIKEGGQFIFTENPASPFRYKKQYIPVWFPDFRDYIVQLCVTDVHTPGGTLSRWITGGELKIYVVDSMYDDDVTTGN
;
A
#
# COMPACT_ATOMS: atom_id res chain seq x y z
N MET A 1 61.27 -23.12 -14.46
CA MET A 1 61.34 -24.45 -13.80
C MET A 1 60.07 -25.25 -14.11
N LYS A 2 59.81 -26.42 -13.52
CA LYS A 2 58.75 -27.34 -13.99
C LYS A 2 57.31 -26.98 -13.54
N ARG A 3 56.45 -26.71 -14.53
CA ARG A 3 55.18 -27.42 -14.82
C ARG A 3 54.49 -28.17 -13.64
N LYS A 4 53.33 -27.67 -13.15
CA LYS A 4 51.99 -28.34 -13.21
C LYS A 4 50.92 -27.66 -12.33
N ILE A 5 49.68 -27.69 -12.83
CA ILE A 5 48.42 -27.59 -12.07
C ILE A 5 48.04 -29.01 -11.61
N PHE A 6 47.43 -29.21 -10.44
CA PHE A 6 46.31 -30.15 -10.20
C PHE A 6 45.69 -30.02 -8.79
N PHE A 7 44.37 -30.18 -8.75
CA PHE A 7 43.41 -30.27 -7.63
C PHE A 7 43.87 -30.81 -6.27
N THR A 8 43.15 -30.39 -5.22
CA THR A 8 42.58 -31.32 -4.23
C THR A 8 41.24 -30.78 -3.71
N LEU A 9 40.26 -31.65 -3.49
CA LEU A 9 38.87 -31.32 -3.09
C LEU A 9 38.44 -32.26 -1.95
N GLN A 10 38.00 -31.71 -0.81
CA GLN A 10 37.17 -32.39 0.19
C GLN A 10 36.33 -31.37 0.98
N LEU A 11 35.15 -31.67 1.52
CA LEU A 11 33.88 -32.19 0.95
C LEU A 11 32.82 -32.20 2.08
N VAL A 12 31.69 -31.50 1.89
CA VAL A 12 30.35 -31.68 2.55
C VAL A 12 30.25 -31.67 4.09
N PHE A 13 29.45 -30.71 4.60
CA PHE A 13 28.20 -30.90 5.38
C PHE A 13 27.57 -29.48 5.46
N LEU A 14 26.50 -29.12 4.73
CA LEU A 14 25.16 -29.70 4.57
C LEU A 14 24.33 -29.73 5.86
N CYS A 15 23.72 -28.59 6.17
CA CYS A 15 22.44 -28.50 6.87
C CYS A 15 21.61 -27.40 6.19
N CYS A 16 20.50 -27.78 5.57
CA CYS A 16 19.56 -26.83 4.97
C CYS A 16 18.63 -26.28 6.07
N LEU A 17 18.41 -24.97 6.07
CA LEU A 17 17.18 -24.37 6.60
C LEU A 17 16.60 -23.49 5.50
N LEU A 18 15.34 -23.75 5.18
CA LEU A 18 14.65 -23.17 4.03
C LEU A 18 14.13 -21.77 4.40
N PHE A 19 14.50 -20.77 3.60
CA PHE A 19 13.68 -19.59 3.37
C PHE A 19 13.39 -19.52 1.87
N SER A 20 12.14 -19.25 1.53
CA SER A 20 11.64 -19.31 0.16
C SER A 20 12.34 -18.31 -0.74
N VAL A 21 12.86 -18.78 -1.87
CA VAL A 21 13.26 -17.92 -2.97
C VAL A 21 11.98 -17.29 -3.52
N LYS A 22 11.86 -15.96 -3.44
CA LYS A 22 10.80 -15.25 -4.15
C LYS A 22 11.07 -15.34 -5.66
N ALA A 23 10.07 -15.78 -6.41
CA ALA A 23 10.05 -15.53 -7.84
C ALA A 23 9.92 -14.02 -8.09
N PHE A 24 10.62 -13.54 -9.11
CA PHE A 24 10.43 -12.21 -9.68
C PHE A 24 10.45 -12.37 -11.20
N ALA A 25 9.49 -11.76 -11.90
CA ALA A 25 9.69 -11.41 -13.31
C ALA A 25 10.60 -10.17 -13.37
N ALA A 26 11.48 -10.08 -14.36
CA ALA A 26 12.41 -8.96 -14.49
C ALA A 26 11.75 -7.70 -15.07
N SER A 27 12.44 -6.58 -14.94
CA SER A 27 12.10 -5.24 -15.45
C SER A 27 12.27 -5.11 -16.97
N SER A 28 11.73 -6.07 -17.73
CA SER A 28 12.07 -6.38 -19.13
C SER A 28 13.46 -7.00 -19.27
N ASP A 29 13.53 -8.25 -19.72
CA ASP A 29 14.81 -8.95 -19.90
C ASP A 29 15.60 -8.45 -21.12
N ILE A 30 15.01 -7.54 -21.93
CA ILE A 30 15.62 -6.90 -23.10
C ILE A 30 15.31 -5.38 -23.08
N GLU A 31 16.30 -4.55 -23.37
CA GLU A 31 16.14 -3.13 -23.71
C GLU A 31 16.61 -2.88 -25.16
N ILE A 32 15.85 -2.10 -25.94
CA ILE A 32 16.25 -1.63 -27.28
C ILE A 32 16.20 -0.09 -27.27
N LEU A 33 17.38 0.53 -27.22
CA LEU A 33 17.54 1.99 -27.23
C LEU A 33 17.93 2.47 -28.63
N VAL A 34 17.09 3.30 -29.25
CA VAL A 34 17.40 3.95 -30.54
C VAL A 34 17.38 5.46 -30.40
N THR A 35 18.55 6.08 -30.55
CA THR A 35 18.75 7.50 -30.23
C THR A 35 18.65 8.38 -31.47
N SER A 36 17.82 9.42 -31.43
CA SER A 36 17.80 10.44 -32.49
C SER A 36 19.14 11.20 -32.52
N PRO A 37 19.78 11.38 -33.70
CA PRO A 37 21.00 12.18 -33.86
C PRO A 37 20.76 13.70 -33.74
N ILE A 38 19.65 14.12 -33.15
CA ILE A 38 19.32 15.52 -32.87
C ILE A 38 19.09 15.68 -31.36
N ASP A 39 20.15 16.04 -30.63
CA ASP A 39 20.11 16.21 -29.16
C ASP A 39 18.98 17.13 -28.69
N SER A 40 18.67 18.18 -29.47
CA SER A 40 17.57 19.12 -29.18
C SER A 40 16.16 18.59 -29.45
N LEU A 41 15.98 17.29 -29.69
CA LEU A 41 14.67 16.65 -29.91
C LEU A 41 14.53 15.29 -29.20
N GLN A 42 15.60 14.73 -28.60
CA GLN A 42 15.60 13.39 -27.97
C GLN A 42 14.48 13.18 -26.94
N ASN A 43 14.10 14.24 -26.21
CA ASN A 43 13.01 14.22 -25.22
C ASN A 43 11.74 14.96 -25.67
N GLU A 44 11.67 15.48 -26.90
CA GLU A 44 10.51 16.26 -27.39
C GLU A 44 9.54 15.45 -28.25
N SER A 45 9.98 14.37 -28.91
CA SER A 45 9.20 13.71 -29.98
C SER A 45 9.15 12.19 -29.79
N GLY A 46 7.96 11.58 -29.87
CA GLY A 46 7.77 10.13 -29.82
C GLY A 46 8.22 9.36 -31.07
N VAL A 47 9.28 9.82 -31.75
CA VAL A 47 9.79 9.33 -33.06
C VAL A 47 11.29 9.61 -33.22
N VAL A 48 11.99 8.83 -34.06
CA VAL A 48 13.41 9.07 -34.35
C VAL A 48 13.56 10.11 -35.45
N ALA A 49 13.82 11.35 -35.04
CA ALA A 49 13.95 12.51 -35.92
C ALA A 49 15.33 12.61 -36.60
N VAL A 50 15.38 12.99 -37.89
CA VAL A 50 16.61 13.30 -38.65
C VAL A 50 16.50 14.61 -39.46
N GLU A 51 17.51 15.50 -39.38
CA GLU A 51 17.50 16.85 -39.99
C GLU A 51 18.19 16.95 -41.37
N GLN A 52 19.01 15.94 -41.71
CA GLN A 52 19.86 15.89 -42.91
C GLN A 52 20.23 14.44 -43.26
N PHE A 53 20.67 14.22 -44.50
CA PHE A 53 21.09 12.92 -45.02
C PHE A 53 22.53 12.98 -45.59
N PRO A 54 23.33 11.90 -45.48
CA PRO A 54 23.02 10.67 -44.77
C PRO A 54 22.93 10.89 -43.25
N ALA A 55 21.96 10.24 -42.61
CA ALA A 55 21.81 10.22 -41.17
C ALA A 55 22.44 8.94 -40.59
N GLN A 56 23.05 9.05 -39.41
CA GLN A 56 23.55 7.93 -38.63
C GLN A 56 22.75 7.85 -37.35
N ILE A 57 22.10 6.72 -37.11
CA ILE A 57 21.19 6.49 -35.99
C ILE A 57 21.78 5.37 -35.12
N PRO A 58 22.27 5.67 -33.90
CA PRO A 58 22.72 4.65 -32.96
C PRO A 58 21.55 3.78 -32.48
N ILE A 59 21.76 2.47 -32.58
CA ILE A 59 20.93 1.43 -31.97
C ILE A 59 21.82 0.72 -30.95
N SER A 60 21.35 0.56 -29.71
CA SER A 60 21.99 -0.28 -28.70
C SER A 60 20.94 -1.22 -28.10
N VAL A 61 21.25 -2.50 -28.05
CA VAL A 61 20.39 -3.57 -27.53
C VAL A 61 21.08 -4.23 -26.36
N THR A 62 20.41 -4.29 -25.21
CA THR A 62 20.94 -4.89 -23.98
C THR A 62 19.96 -5.90 -23.39
N ALA A 63 20.43 -6.68 -22.41
CA ALA A 63 19.63 -7.59 -21.61
C ALA A 63 20.14 -7.53 -20.16
N GLU A 64 19.23 -7.40 -19.18
CA GLU A 64 19.62 -7.22 -17.76
C GLU A 64 20.12 -8.51 -17.10
N THR A 65 19.48 -9.63 -17.47
CA THR A 65 19.45 -10.92 -16.77
C THR A 65 20.00 -12.07 -17.62
N GLU A 66 19.88 -11.95 -18.95
CA GLU A 66 20.06 -13.03 -19.91
C GLU A 66 21.11 -12.72 -20.98
N THR A 67 21.45 -13.73 -21.79
CA THR A 67 22.33 -13.57 -22.95
C THR A 67 21.52 -13.38 -24.22
N LEU A 68 21.74 -12.25 -24.92
CA LEU A 68 21.22 -12.06 -26.27
C LEU A 68 21.77 -13.14 -27.22
N THR A 69 20.89 -13.80 -27.97
CA THR A 69 21.20 -14.90 -28.90
C THR A 69 21.11 -14.49 -30.37
N ASP A 70 20.26 -13.52 -30.68
CA ASP A 70 19.90 -13.12 -32.03
C ASP A 70 19.33 -11.69 -32.04
N ILE A 71 19.66 -10.89 -33.06
CA ILE A 71 19.19 -9.50 -33.23
C ILE A 71 19.00 -9.22 -34.73
N GLU A 72 17.75 -9.00 -35.12
CA GLU A 72 17.31 -8.81 -36.51
C GLU A 72 16.77 -7.39 -36.72
N LEU A 73 17.18 -6.75 -37.80
CA LEU A 73 16.68 -5.46 -38.27
C LEU A 73 15.98 -5.65 -39.63
N GLU A 74 14.67 -5.42 -39.68
CA GLU A 74 13.86 -5.46 -40.89
C GLU A 74 13.54 -4.06 -41.41
N TYR A 75 13.78 -3.83 -42.71
CA TYR A 75 13.23 -2.70 -43.45
C TYR A 75 13.03 -3.06 -44.93
N GLY A 76 12.03 -2.47 -45.58
CA GLY A 76 11.75 -2.70 -47.00
C GLY A 76 11.37 -4.15 -47.39
N GLY A 77 11.15 -5.04 -46.42
CA GLY A 77 10.95 -6.48 -46.62
C GLY A 77 12.25 -7.31 -46.65
N GLU A 78 13.38 -6.74 -46.25
CA GLU A 78 14.66 -7.44 -46.11
C GLU A 78 15.12 -7.44 -44.63
N ILE A 79 15.39 -8.63 -44.09
CA ILE A 79 15.87 -8.86 -42.72
C ILE A 79 17.41 -8.90 -42.70
N HIS A 80 18.00 -8.19 -41.75
CA HIS A 80 19.45 -8.05 -41.57
C HIS A 80 19.85 -8.41 -40.13
N GLU A 81 20.75 -9.38 -39.96
CA GLU A 81 21.39 -9.67 -38.66
C GLU A 81 22.32 -8.51 -38.25
N ILE A 82 22.18 -7.99 -37.03
CA ILE A 82 22.95 -6.83 -36.52
C ILE A 82 23.65 -7.12 -35.19
N THR A 83 24.66 -6.31 -34.87
CA THR A 83 25.36 -6.35 -33.58
C THR A 83 24.58 -5.61 -32.49
N PRO A 84 24.77 -5.93 -31.19
CA PRO A 84 24.09 -5.26 -30.08
C PRO A 84 24.24 -3.73 -30.11
N ASP A 85 25.45 -3.24 -30.35
CA ASP A 85 25.68 -1.85 -30.78
C ASP A 85 25.75 -1.80 -32.30
N TYR A 86 24.88 -1.00 -32.93
CA TYR A 86 24.80 -0.84 -34.39
C TYR A 86 24.55 0.63 -34.78
N ILE A 87 24.93 1.00 -36.00
CA ILE A 87 24.68 2.33 -36.56
C ILE A 87 23.91 2.18 -37.86
N LEU A 88 22.61 2.49 -37.83
CA LEU A 88 21.76 2.52 -39.01
C LEU A 88 22.09 3.77 -39.84
N ALA A 89 22.43 3.56 -41.11
CA ALA A 89 22.68 4.61 -42.10
C ALA A 89 21.44 4.84 -42.97
N VAL A 90 20.89 6.05 -42.94
CA VAL A 90 19.72 6.44 -43.76
C VAL A 90 20.18 7.46 -44.80
N GLU A 91 20.32 7.02 -46.06
CA GLU A 91 20.95 7.80 -47.13
C GLU A 91 20.04 8.87 -47.77
N SER A 92 18.71 8.74 -47.67
CA SER A 92 17.76 9.72 -48.22
C SER A 92 16.39 9.70 -47.54
N LYS A 93 15.55 10.69 -47.86
CA LYS A 93 14.18 10.79 -47.30
C LYS A 93 13.26 9.66 -47.76
N GLU A 94 13.57 9.03 -48.89
CA GLU A 94 12.82 7.90 -49.46
C GLU A 94 13.06 6.60 -48.67
N LEU A 95 14.01 6.61 -47.72
CA LEU A 95 14.28 5.55 -46.76
C LEU A 95 13.76 5.90 -45.34
N CYS A 96 13.09 7.04 -45.15
CA CYS A 96 12.38 7.33 -43.90
C CYS A 96 11.07 6.53 -43.83
N GLY A 97 10.76 5.99 -42.66
CA GLY A 97 9.66 5.05 -42.46
C GLY A 97 9.88 4.13 -41.26
N PRO A 98 9.09 3.06 -41.13
CA PRO A 98 9.24 2.06 -40.07
C PRO A 98 10.47 1.15 -40.30
N TYR A 99 11.27 1.00 -39.25
CA TYR A 99 12.31 -0.02 -39.13
C TYR A 99 11.97 -0.92 -37.95
N THR A 100 11.85 -2.23 -38.14
CA THR A 100 11.50 -3.17 -37.05
C THR A 100 12.75 -3.86 -36.53
N ILE A 101 12.97 -3.80 -35.22
CA ILE A 101 14.08 -4.46 -34.53
C ILE A 101 13.48 -5.60 -33.70
N THR A 102 13.97 -6.82 -33.88
CA THR A 102 13.63 -7.99 -33.06
C THR A 102 14.89 -8.53 -32.39
N ALA A 103 14.90 -8.57 -31.05
CA ALA A 103 15.99 -9.14 -30.26
C ALA A 103 15.49 -10.36 -29.47
N LYS A 104 16.34 -11.39 -29.32
CA LYS A 104 16.00 -12.66 -28.65
C LYS A 104 17.07 -13.04 -27.62
N THR A 105 16.68 -13.71 -26.54
CA THR A 105 17.58 -14.18 -25.47
C THR A 105 17.77 -15.69 -25.44
N ASN A 106 18.54 -16.19 -24.46
CA ASN A 106 18.82 -17.61 -24.27
C ASN A 106 17.84 -18.37 -23.34
N GLN A 107 16.93 -17.71 -22.60
CA GLN A 107 15.77 -18.38 -21.98
C GLN A 107 14.45 -18.15 -22.74
N GLY A 108 14.44 -17.35 -23.82
CA GLY A 108 13.31 -17.27 -24.76
C GLY A 108 12.47 -15.99 -24.69
N ALA A 109 12.98 -14.91 -24.10
CA ALA A 109 12.42 -13.58 -24.32
C ALA A 109 12.66 -13.13 -25.77
N VAL A 110 11.68 -12.43 -26.34
CA VAL A 110 11.69 -11.86 -27.70
C VAL A 110 11.02 -10.48 -27.67
N PHE A 111 11.81 -9.43 -27.86
CA PHE A 111 11.31 -8.04 -27.93
C PHE A 111 11.31 -7.55 -29.37
N THR A 112 10.17 -7.05 -29.85
CA THR A 112 10.00 -6.56 -31.23
C THR A 112 9.41 -5.15 -31.26
N VAL A 113 10.23 -4.16 -31.61
CA VAL A 113 9.86 -2.73 -31.65
C VAL A 113 10.02 -2.15 -33.06
N THR A 114 9.00 -1.43 -33.54
CA THR A 114 9.09 -0.62 -34.77
C THR A 114 9.47 0.82 -34.44
N VAL A 115 10.62 1.23 -34.94
CA VAL A 115 11.13 2.60 -34.85
C VAL A 115 10.83 3.33 -36.14
N ASN A 116 9.90 4.28 -36.10
CA ASN A 116 9.66 5.19 -37.22
C ASN A 116 10.75 6.27 -37.26
N VAL A 117 11.57 6.22 -38.30
CA VAL A 117 12.54 7.26 -38.64
C VAL A 117 11.84 8.32 -39.49
N VAL A 118 11.76 9.55 -38.98
CA VAL A 118 11.08 10.67 -39.65
C VAL A 118 12.06 11.78 -40.01
N PHE A 119 11.91 12.33 -41.21
CA PHE A 119 12.60 13.58 -41.55
C PHE A 119 11.91 14.72 -40.78
N GLN A 120 12.62 15.41 -39.91
CA GLN A 120 12.08 16.52 -39.10
C GLN A 120 13.04 17.70 -39.15
N VAL A 121 12.52 18.91 -39.28
CA VAL A 121 13.33 20.13 -39.40
C VAL A 121 12.69 21.33 -38.70
N LYS A 122 13.53 22.22 -38.19
CA LYS A 122 13.13 23.53 -37.67
C LYS A 122 12.47 24.38 -38.77
N ALA A 123 11.46 25.17 -38.41
CA ALA A 123 10.76 26.06 -39.35
C ALA A 123 11.56 27.34 -39.65
N THR A 124 10.99 28.20 -40.49
CA THR A 124 11.58 29.49 -40.90
C THR A 124 11.56 30.56 -39.81
N TYR A 125 10.78 30.34 -38.73
CA TYR A 125 10.46 31.30 -37.66
C TYR A 125 10.38 30.58 -36.30
N ASP A 126 9.84 31.22 -35.27
CA ASP A 126 9.69 30.67 -33.91
C ASP A 126 8.82 29.41 -33.82
N THR A 127 8.00 29.11 -34.83
CA THR A 127 7.14 27.93 -34.85
C THR A 127 7.96 26.63 -34.90
N ARG A 128 7.64 25.69 -34.02
CA ARG A 128 8.10 24.29 -34.07
C ARG A 128 6.92 23.33 -34.02
N TYR A 129 7.23 22.05 -34.20
CA TYR A 129 6.29 20.96 -33.98
C TYR A 129 6.97 19.77 -33.32
N ARG A 130 6.18 18.97 -32.61
CA ARG A 130 6.59 17.71 -31.97
C ARG A 130 5.52 16.63 -32.13
N THR A 131 5.93 15.37 -32.20
CA THR A 131 5.00 14.22 -32.24
C THR A 131 4.56 13.84 -30.84
N ILE A 132 3.24 13.79 -30.61
CA ILE A 132 2.63 13.54 -29.29
C ILE A 132 1.72 12.29 -29.27
N GLY A 133 1.86 11.38 -30.22
CA GLY A 133 1.00 10.20 -30.34
C GLY A 133 0.65 9.83 -31.78
N MET A 134 -0.24 8.86 -31.93
CA MET A 134 -0.65 8.30 -33.23
C MET A 134 -2.15 8.03 -33.24
N LEU A 135 -2.83 8.33 -34.34
CA LEU A 135 -4.21 7.93 -34.60
C LEU A 135 -4.22 6.58 -35.33
N ILE A 136 -4.59 5.50 -34.62
CA ILE A 136 -4.72 4.17 -35.20
C ILE A 136 -6.00 4.10 -36.04
N THR A 137 -5.86 3.77 -37.32
CA THR A 137 -6.98 3.47 -38.22
C THR A 137 -7.21 1.96 -38.32
N ASP A 138 -6.14 1.17 -38.30
CA ASP A 138 -6.17 -0.25 -38.64
C ASP A 138 -5.17 -1.06 -37.79
N ILE A 139 -5.49 -2.33 -37.53
CA ILE A 139 -4.65 -3.29 -36.80
C ILE A 139 -4.51 -4.56 -37.62
N TYR A 140 -3.27 -5.02 -37.79
CA TYR A 140 -2.91 -6.17 -38.62
C TYR A 140 -2.20 -7.28 -37.84
N GLU A 141 -2.39 -8.52 -38.29
CA GLU A 141 -1.65 -9.72 -37.93
C GLU A 141 -0.93 -10.24 -39.18
N GLY A 142 0.36 -9.91 -39.31
CA GLY A 142 1.08 -9.98 -40.58
C GLY A 142 0.41 -9.11 -41.66
N ASP A 143 0.08 -9.71 -42.80
CA ASP A 143 -0.71 -9.05 -43.87
C ASP A 143 -2.23 -9.02 -43.60
N THR A 144 -2.72 -9.73 -42.57
CA THR A 144 -4.16 -9.88 -42.32
C THR A 144 -4.70 -8.71 -41.52
N LEU A 145 -5.67 -7.96 -42.08
CA LEU A 145 -6.41 -6.93 -41.35
C LEU A 145 -7.31 -7.59 -40.30
N LEU A 146 -7.06 -7.35 -39.01
CA LEU A 146 -7.90 -7.82 -37.91
C LEU A 146 -9.01 -6.83 -37.57
N LYS A 147 -8.68 -5.54 -37.53
CA LYS A 147 -9.60 -4.49 -37.07
C LYS A 147 -9.35 -3.19 -37.82
N SER A 148 -10.43 -2.48 -38.12
CA SER A 148 -10.41 -1.14 -38.72
C SER A 148 -11.42 -0.27 -37.96
N PHE A 149 -11.07 0.98 -37.68
CA PHE A 149 -11.86 1.89 -36.87
C PHE A 149 -12.56 2.93 -37.76
N SER A 150 -13.87 3.11 -37.59
CA SER A 150 -14.64 4.15 -38.30
C SER A 150 -14.29 5.57 -37.86
N GLU A 151 -13.78 5.71 -36.63
CA GLU A 151 -13.22 6.95 -36.07
C GLU A 151 -11.82 6.59 -35.51
N PRO A 152 -10.72 7.22 -35.97
CA PRO A 152 -9.37 6.80 -35.60
C PRO A 152 -9.11 6.91 -34.10
N GLN A 153 -8.45 5.90 -33.53
CA GLN A 153 -8.20 5.84 -32.09
C GLN A 153 -6.83 6.40 -31.74
N ARG A 154 -6.79 7.53 -31.02
CA ARG A 154 -5.52 8.09 -30.53
C ARG A 154 -4.88 7.16 -29.50
N ILE A 155 -3.59 6.88 -29.66
CA ILE A 155 -2.68 6.38 -28.63
C ILE A 155 -1.58 7.41 -28.32
N ASP A 156 -1.11 7.43 -27.08
CA ASP A 156 0.08 8.14 -26.63
C ASP A 156 1.36 7.34 -26.92
N LEU A 157 2.42 8.06 -27.34
CA LEU A 157 3.74 7.50 -27.62
C LEU A 157 4.78 8.18 -26.73
N VAL A 158 5.60 7.38 -26.07
CA VAL A 158 6.82 7.82 -25.39
C VAL A 158 8.04 7.47 -26.24
N ASN A 159 9.22 7.96 -25.82
CA ASN A 159 10.57 7.61 -26.29
C ASN A 159 10.65 6.78 -27.58
N ALA A 160 10.91 7.43 -28.72
CA ALA A 160 11.27 6.77 -29.98
C ALA A 160 10.22 5.79 -30.59
N ASN A 161 8.93 5.98 -30.33
CA ASN A 161 7.74 5.20 -30.72
C ASN A 161 7.30 4.10 -29.72
N THR A 162 7.90 4.01 -28.54
CA THR A 162 7.40 3.09 -27.52
C THR A 162 5.96 3.45 -27.12
N VAL A 163 5.06 2.47 -27.19
CA VAL A 163 3.68 2.56 -26.67
C VAL A 163 3.76 2.84 -25.17
N ALA A 164 3.09 3.89 -24.68
CA ALA A 164 3.10 4.21 -23.26
C ALA A 164 2.48 3.07 -22.42
N ASP A 165 3.03 2.76 -21.25
CA ASP A 165 2.69 1.54 -20.50
C ASP A 165 1.19 1.41 -20.17
N TYR A 166 0.52 2.54 -19.89
CA TYR A 166 -0.92 2.60 -19.63
C TYR A 166 -1.80 2.36 -20.87
N GLU A 167 -1.23 2.37 -22.08
CA GLU A 167 -1.95 2.09 -23.33
C GLU A 167 -1.95 0.60 -23.68
N GLN A 168 -1.06 -0.19 -23.06
CA GLN A 168 -0.81 -1.59 -23.42
C GLN A 168 -2.07 -2.46 -23.26
N GLU A 169 -2.84 -2.26 -22.18
CA GLU A 169 -4.11 -2.96 -21.96
C GLU A 169 -5.21 -2.50 -22.91
N ARG A 170 -5.26 -1.21 -23.24
CA ARG A 170 -6.27 -0.64 -24.15
C ARG A 170 -6.11 -1.19 -25.56
N ILE A 171 -4.85 -1.38 -26.01
CA ILE A 171 -4.53 -2.00 -27.29
C ILE A 171 -4.80 -3.52 -27.26
N ALA A 172 -4.50 -4.23 -26.16
CA ALA A 172 -4.92 -5.62 -25.97
C ALA A 172 -6.46 -5.78 -26.11
N GLY A 173 -7.22 -4.90 -25.45
CA GLY A 173 -8.69 -4.85 -25.54
C GLY A 173 -9.21 -4.51 -26.94
N TRP A 174 -8.41 -3.85 -27.79
CA TRP A 174 -8.75 -3.67 -29.20
C TRP A 174 -8.53 -4.93 -30.03
N ILE A 175 -7.41 -5.62 -29.83
CA ILE A 175 -7.06 -6.85 -30.55
C ILE A 175 -7.97 -8.01 -30.14
N GLY A 176 -8.35 -8.07 -28.86
CA GLY A 176 -9.21 -9.12 -28.31
C GLY A 176 -8.49 -10.46 -28.10
N LYS A 177 -7.16 -10.44 -28.02
CA LYS A 177 -6.30 -11.61 -27.82
C LYS A 177 -5.24 -11.34 -26.74
N ARG A 178 -4.81 -12.40 -26.06
CA ARG A 178 -3.69 -12.43 -25.10
C ARG A 178 -2.83 -13.67 -25.39
N ASP A 179 -2.16 -13.68 -26.54
CA ASP A 179 -1.57 -14.88 -27.16
C ASP A 179 -0.05 -14.77 -27.42
N GLY A 180 0.63 -13.77 -26.85
CA GLY A 180 2.06 -13.52 -27.14
C GLY A 180 2.33 -13.02 -28.57
N GLY A 181 1.29 -12.79 -29.38
CA GLY A 181 1.40 -12.39 -30.77
C GLY A 181 1.97 -10.99 -30.97
N THR A 182 2.60 -10.76 -32.12
CA THR A 182 3.08 -9.43 -32.53
C THR A 182 2.17 -8.87 -33.63
N TYR A 183 1.65 -7.67 -33.39
CA TYR A 183 0.61 -7.01 -34.18
C TYR A 183 1.11 -5.68 -34.74
N THR A 184 0.68 -5.31 -35.95
CA THR A 184 1.07 -4.06 -36.59
C THR A 184 -0.09 -3.07 -36.57
N LEU A 185 0.02 -2.07 -35.70
CA LEU A 185 -0.87 -0.90 -35.67
C LEU A 185 -0.52 0.01 -36.85
N LYS A 186 -1.51 0.49 -37.61
CA LYS A 186 -1.32 1.44 -38.73
C LYS A 186 -2.23 2.65 -38.58
N GLY A 187 -1.73 3.80 -39.05
CA GLY A 187 -2.36 5.08 -38.78
C GLY A 187 -1.54 6.28 -39.23
N SER A 188 -1.69 7.40 -38.51
CA SER A 188 -0.97 8.66 -38.75
C SER A 188 -0.53 9.32 -37.46
N LEU A 189 0.55 10.11 -37.51
CA LEU A 189 1.07 10.78 -36.31
C LEU A 189 0.28 12.06 -35.99
N VAL A 190 0.12 12.30 -34.68
CA VAL A 190 -0.45 13.55 -34.13
C VAL A 190 0.69 14.49 -33.77
N VAL A 191 0.66 15.70 -34.29
CA VAL A 191 1.66 16.74 -34.02
C VAL A 191 1.08 17.93 -33.28
N GLU A 192 1.76 18.39 -32.24
CA GLU A 192 1.52 19.71 -31.65
C GLU A 192 2.38 20.75 -32.35
N ILE A 193 1.78 21.89 -32.70
CA ILE A 193 2.44 23.06 -33.27
C ILE A 193 2.56 24.11 -32.17
N TYR A 194 3.76 24.60 -31.87
CA TYR A 194 4.00 25.51 -30.75
C TYR A 194 5.02 26.61 -31.09
N GLY A 195 4.98 27.73 -30.38
CA GLY A 195 6.00 28.78 -30.46
C GLY A 195 7.16 28.50 -29.51
N TYR A 196 8.37 28.30 -30.03
CA TYR A 196 9.52 27.82 -29.26
C TYR A 196 9.98 28.80 -28.18
N ALA A 197 10.10 30.09 -28.49
CA ALA A 197 10.49 31.12 -27.52
C ALA A 197 9.34 31.54 -26.57
N SER A 198 8.09 31.17 -26.89
CA SER A 198 6.90 31.55 -26.10
C SER A 198 6.29 30.41 -25.30
N GLY A 199 6.66 29.15 -25.57
CA GLY A 199 6.03 27.95 -25.01
C GLY A 199 4.55 27.78 -25.41
N ARG A 200 4.02 28.65 -26.28
CA ARG A 200 2.58 28.71 -26.56
C ARG A 200 2.18 27.66 -27.59
N LEU A 201 1.28 26.76 -27.21
CA LEU A 201 0.59 25.87 -28.14
C LEU A 201 -0.25 26.70 -29.14
N TYR A 202 -0.10 26.41 -30.43
CA TYR A 202 -0.86 27.01 -31.53
C TYR A 202 -1.95 26.09 -32.08
N GLY A 203 -1.83 24.78 -31.85
CA GLY A 203 -2.83 23.77 -32.20
C GLY A 203 -2.23 22.36 -32.23
N THR A 204 -3.12 21.37 -32.28
CA THR A 204 -2.79 19.94 -32.37
C THR A 204 -3.47 19.40 -33.62
N TYR A 205 -2.75 18.61 -34.41
CA TYR A 205 -3.13 18.24 -35.77
C TYR A 205 -2.86 16.77 -36.07
N ASP A 206 -3.79 16.10 -36.75
CA ASP A 206 -3.51 14.86 -37.46
C ASP A 206 -2.76 15.19 -38.77
N THR A 207 -1.59 14.60 -38.95
CA THR A 207 -0.81 14.74 -40.19
C THR A 207 -1.50 14.15 -41.42
N LYS A 208 -2.53 13.30 -41.26
CA LYS A 208 -3.28 12.72 -42.39
C LYS A 208 -4.54 13.51 -42.75
N ALA A 209 -5.47 13.69 -41.81
CA ALA A 209 -6.75 14.37 -42.00
C ALA A 209 -6.61 15.90 -42.11
N ASP A 210 -5.88 16.53 -41.19
CA ASP A 210 -5.74 17.99 -41.14
C ASP A 210 -4.63 18.53 -42.06
N TYR A 211 -4.06 17.68 -42.92
CA TYR A 211 -2.86 17.94 -43.72
C TYR A 211 -2.92 19.28 -44.48
N GLU A 212 -4.07 19.65 -45.05
CA GLU A 212 -4.22 20.93 -45.76
C GLU A 212 -4.19 22.14 -44.82
N GLU A 213 -4.82 22.08 -43.65
CA GLU A 213 -4.76 23.18 -42.66
C GLU A 213 -3.34 23.29 -42.06
N LEU A 214 -2.79 22.15 -41.63
CA LEU A 214 -1.45 22.04 -41.08
C LEU A 214 -0.41 22.64 -42.02
N THR A 215 -0.40 22.24 -43.30
CA THR A 215 0.61 22.70 -44.27
C THR A 215 0.43 24.14 -44.73
N THR A 216 -0.77 24.73 -44.64
CA THR A 216 -1.03 26.09 -45.14
C THR A 216 -0.91 27.19 -44.09
N ARG A 217 -1.24 26.93 -42.81
CA ARG A 217 -1.33 28.00 -41.79
C ARG A 217 -0.01 28.69 -41.41
N TYR A 218 1.09 27.96 -41.31
CA TYR A 218 2.25 28.40 -40.50
C TYR A 218 3.51 28.83 -41.29
N GLY A 219 3.44 28.94 -42.62
CA GLY A 219 4.57 29.45 -43.43
C GLY A 219 5.80 28.54 -43.44
N TRP A 220 5.57 27.22 -43.45
CA TRP A 220 6.60 26.18 -43.37
C TRP A 220 7.67 26.26 -44.46
N THR A 221 8.87 25.77 -44.15
CA THR A 221 9.90 25.51 -45.16
C THR A 221 9.48 24.35 -46.06
N LYS A 222 9.99 24.29 -47.29
CA LYS A 222 9.80 23.11 -48.18
C LYS A 222 10.26 21.80 -47.54
N LYS A 223 11.26 21.85 -46.65
CA LYS A 223 11.72 20.68 -45.88
C LYS A 223 10.70 20.25 -44.81
N ALA A 224 10.06 21.20 -44.12
CA ALA A 224 9.01 20.90 -43.13
C ALA A 224 7.71 20.38 -43.78
N LEU A 225 7.37 20.81 -44.99
CA LEU A 225 6.27 20.19 -45.75
C LEU A 225 6.56 18.71 -46.05
N ILE A 226 7.78 18.40 -46.52
CA ILE A 226 8.24 17.02 -46.75
C ILE A 226 8.27 16.19 -45.45
N ALA A 227 8.53 16.80 -44.30
CA ALA A 227 8.44 16.12 -43.01
C ALA A 227 7.03 15.60 -42.75
N PHE A 228 6.01 16.46 -42.88
CA PHE A 228 4.62 16.06 -42.70
C PHE A 228 4.16 15.01 -43.74
N GLU A 229 4.72 14.99 -44.96
CA GLU A 229 4.47 13.91 -45.93
C GLU A 229 4.88 12.53 -45.38
N THR A 230 5.97 12.43 -44.61
CA THR A 230 6.46 11.15 -44.04
C THR A 230 5.69 10.66 -42.81
N MET A 231 4.78 11.47 -42.25
CA MET A 231 4.09 11.20 -40.98
C MET A 231 2.63 10.69 -41.15
N ARG A 232 2.13 10.67 -42.40
CA ARG A 232 0.71 10.41 -42.72
C ARG A 232 0.32 8.94 -42.73
N ASP A 233 1.31 8.07 -42.88
CA ASP A 233 1.17 6.63 -43.11
C ASP A 233 2.25 5.92 -42.28
N THR A 234 1.96 5.73 -41.00
CA THR A 234 2.88 5.24 -39.97
C THR A 234 2.47 3.85 -39.50
N ALA A 235 3.45 3.04 -39.09
CA ALA A 235 3.23 1.70 -38.55
C ALA A 235 3.99 1.50 -37.23
N LEU A 236 3.44 0.70 -36.32
CA LEU A 236 4.04 0.40 -35.01
C LEU A 236 3.74 -1.04 -34.60
N THR A 237 4.74 -1.80 -34.15
CA THR A 237 4.51 -3.10 -33.51
C THR A 237 3.96 -2.96 -32.10
N TYR A 238 3.08 -3.88 -31.75
CA TYR A 238 2.58 -4.11 -30.42
C TYR A 238 2.69 -5.61 -30.13
N GLN A 239 3.24 -5.99 -28.98
CA GLN A 239 3.32 -7.39 -28.56
C GLN A 239 2.27 -7.64 -27.47
N ALA A 240 1.31 -8.52 -27.75
CA ALA A 240 0.28 -8.87 -26.77
C ALA A 240 0.88 -9.70 -25.63
N PRO A 241 0.47 -9.49 -24.37
CA PRO A 241 0.85 -10.38 -23.29
C PRO A 241 0.18 -11.75 -23.48
N VAL A 242 0.74 -12.80 -22.89
CA VAL A 242 0.08 -14.09 -22.68
C VAL A 242 -0.39 -14.20 -21.22
N LYS A 243 -1.48 -14.92 -20.95
CA LYS A 243 -1.84 -15.31 -19.58
C LYS A 243 -0.98 -16.49 -19.13
N ILE A 244 -0.39 -16.40 -17.94
CA ILE A 244 0.35 -17.49 -17.32
C ILE A 244 -0.63 -18.44 -16.62
N ASP A 245 -0.85 -19.59 -17.24
CA ASP A 245 -1.70 -20.67 -16.72
C ASP A 245 -0.81 -21.88 -16.40
N VAL A 246 -0.29 -21.91 -15.16
CA VAL A 246 0.63 -22.94 -14.65
C VAL A 246 0.29 -23.19 -13.18
N GLU A 247 -0.19 -24.40 -12.86
CA GLU A 247 -0.51 -24.80 -11.49
C GLU A 247 0.19 -26.11 -11.06
N ALA A 248 0.31 -26.28 -9.75
CA ALA A 248 0.52 -27.56 -9.13
C ALA A 248 -0.72 -27.97 -8.32
N THR A 249 -1.12 -29.22 -8.44
CA THR A 249 -2.18 -29.88 -7.68
C THR A 249 -1.56 -30.85 -6.67
N TRP A 250 -2.07 -30.84 -5.43
CA TRP A 250 -1.77 -31.84 -4.39
C TRP A 250 -2.97 -32.77 -4.29
N CYS A 251 -2.77 -34.08 -4.47
CA CYS A 251 -3.87 -35.02 -4.65
C CYS A 251 -3.55 -36.43 -4.16
N ASP A 252 -4.56 -37.30 -4.13
CA ASP A 252 -4.36 -38.74 -3.97
C ASP A 252 -3.65 -39.38 -5.19
N GLU A 253 -3.19 -40.62 -5.05
CA GLU A 253 -2.52 -41.36 -6.14
C GLU A 253 -3.35 -41.52 -7.42
N SER A 254 -4.67 -41.36 -7.35
CA SER A 254 -5.61 -41.49 -8.47
C SER A 254 -5.98 -40.16 -9.13
N LYS A 255 -5.43 -39.03 -8.65
CA LYS A 255 -5.81 -37.65 -9.01
C LYS A 255 -7.30 -37.33 -8.74
N GLN A 256 -8.01 -38.08 -7.88
CA GLN A 256 -9.46 -37.88 -7.64
C GLN A 256 -9.74 -36.95 -6.46
N THR A 257 -9.16 -37.24 -5.29
CA THR A 257 -9.19 -36.35 -4.13
C THR A 257 -8.11 -35.29 -4.29
N VAL A 258 -8.50 -34.01 -4.34
CA VAL A 258 -7.57 -32.88 -4.34
C VAL A 258 -7.50 -32.30 -2.94
N TYR A 259 -6.29 -32.23 -2.37
CA TYR A 259 -6.01 -31.64 -1.07
C TYR A 259 -5.69 -30.14 -1.15
N GLY A 260 -5.43 -29.64 -2.36
CA GLY A 260 -5.30 -28.22 -2.66
C GLY A 260 -4.50 -27.97 -3.93
N ARG A 261 -4.35 -26.70 -4.29
CA ARG A 261 -3.62 -26.24 -5.47
C ARG A 261 -2.79 -25.02 -5.14
N LEU A 262 -1.77 -24.77 -5.96
CA LEU A 262 -1.05 -23.50 -6.01
C LEU A 262 -0.73 -23.16 -7.46
N THR A 263 -1.12 -21.97 -7.88
CA THR A 263 -0.78 -21.36 -9.16
C THR A 263 0.63 -20.77 -9.14
N ALA A 264 1.13 -20.33 -10.30
CA ALA A 264 2.32 -19.48 -10.37
C ALA A 264 2.12 -18.12 -9.67
N GLN A 265 0.89 -17.61 -9.64
CA GLN A 265 0.53 -16.35 -8.99
C GLN A 265 0.63 -16.45 -7.47
N ASP A 266 0.28 -17.60 -6.87
CA ASP A 266 0.51 -17.91 -5.44
C ASP A 266 2.01 -17.95 -5.05
N LYS A 267 2.92 -17.90 -6.04
CA LYS A 267 4.37 -17.80 -5.87
C LYS A 267 4.94 -16.42 -6.21
N GLY A 268 4.10 -15.45 -6.57
CA GLY A 268 4.50 -14.08 -6.91
C GLY A 268 4.86 -13.85 -8.38
N VAL A 269 4.54 -14.79 -9.27
CA VAL A 269 4.61 -14.56 -10.72
C VAL A 269 3.38 -13.75 -11.16
N PRO A 270 3.47 -12.78 -12.08
CA PRO A 270 2.31 -12.02 -12.56
C PRO A 270 1.25 -12.91 -13.28
N GLU A 271 0.02 -12.41 -13.45
CA GLU A 271 -0.99 -13.10 -14.27
C GLU A 271 -0.65 -13.04 -15.78
N LEU A 272 -0.02 -11.95 -16.20
CA LEU A 272 0.35 -11.66 -17.59
C LEU A 272 1.86 -11.59 -17.76
N LEU A 273 2.36 -12.13 -18.88
CA LEU A 273 3.77 -12.03 -19.28
C LEU A 273 3.85 -11.49 -20.71
N TYR A 274 4.64 -10.44 -20.93
CA TYR A 274 4.92 -9.96 -22.29
C TYR A 274 6.04 -10.78 -22.95
N PRO A 275 6.10 -10.87 -24.29
CA PRO A 275 7.14 -11.62 -24.99
C PRO A 275 8.58 -11.27 -24.64
N TYR A 276 8.84 -10.03 -24.22
CA TYR A 276 10.15 -9.53 -23.78
C TYR A 276 10.47 -9.80 -22.29
N GLN A 277 9.66 -10.61 -21.61
CA GLN A 277 9.84 -10.98 -20.20
C GLN A 277 9.94 -12.50 -20.03
N THR A 278 10.75 -12.94 -19.07
CA THR A 278 10.71 -14.31 -18.53
C THR A 278 10.39 -14.32 -17.03
N ALA A 279 9.97 -15.48 -16.54
CA ALA A 279 9.75 -15.74 -15.12
C ALA A 279 10.09 -17.19 -14.78
N VAL A 280 10.25 -17.48 -13.48
CA VAL A 280 10.52 -18.83 -12.98
C VAL A 280 9.69 -19.08 -11.74
N VAL A 281 8.95 -20.20 -11.70
CA VAL A 281 8.20 -20.66 -10.53
C VAL A 281 8.81 -21.95 -9.99
N THR A 282 8.84 -22.12 -8.67
CA THR A 282 9.17 -23.40 -8.03
C THR A 282 8.06 -23.87 -7.11
N PHE A 283 7.59 -25.09 -7.33
CA PHE A 283 6.66 -25.79 -6.44
C PHE A 283 7.44 -26.86 -5.66
N HIS A 284 7.21 -26.97 -4.35
CA HIS A 284 7.81 -27.98 -3.48
C HIS A 284 6.70 -28.80 -2.82
N LYS A 285 6.91 -30.08 -2.50
CA LYS A 285 5.89 -30.96 -1.93
C LYS A 285 5.23 -30.39 -0.67
N ASP A 286 5.96 -29.66 0.16
CA ASP A 286 5.45 -29.04 1.39
C ASP A 286 4.82 -27.66 1.14
N GLY A 287 4.46 -27.35 -0.12
CA GLY A 287 3.85 -26.09 -0.54
C GLY A 287 2.46 -25.86 0.06
N ILE A 288 1.72 -26.94 0.35
CA ILE A 288 0.49 -26.93 1.14
C ILE A 288 0.73 -27.74 2.42
N ARG A 289 0.18 -27.26 3.55
CA ARG A 289 0.33 -27.90 4.85
C ARG A 289 -0.68 -29.05 5.03
N LEU A 290 -0.34 -30.23 4.53
CA LEU A 290 -1.11 -31.46 4.78
C LEU A 290 -0.86 -32.04 6.18
N SER A 291 -1.81 -32.84 6.67
CA SER A 291 -1.65 -33.63 7.91
C SER A 291 -0.42 -34.54 7.92
N ARG A 292 0.20 -34.72 9.09
CA ARG A 292 1.34 -35.63 9.35
C ARG A 292 1.04 -37.10 9.02
N ASN A 293 -0.24 -37.44 8.87
CA ASN A 293 -0.72 -38.77 8.54
C ASN A 293 -0.65 -39.11 7.03
N TYR A 294 -0.47 -38.13 6.14
CA TYR A 294 -0.31 -38.41 4.71
C TYR A 294 1.11 -38.87 4.35
N GLN A 295 1.22 -39.97 3.62
CA GLN A 295 2.46 -40.44 3.01
C GLN A 295 2.63 -39.81 1.62
N TYR A 296 3.76 -39.14 1.37
CA TYR A 296 4.12 -38.66 0.03
C TYR A 296 4.53 -39.83 -0.88
N MET A 297 3.99 -39.86 -2.10
CA MET A 297 4.15 -40.97 -3.06
C MET A 297 5.00 -40.61 -4.28
N GLY A 298 5.05 -39.34 -4.66
CA GLY A 298 5.88 -38.84 -5.76
C GLY A 298 5.33 -37.57 -6.41
N LEU A 299 6.07 -37.07 -7.40
CA LEU A 299 5.61 -36.03 -8.32
C LEU A 299 5.35 -36.68 -9.69
N GLU A 300 4.22 -36.39 -10.31
CA GLU A 300 3.95 -36.68 -11.72
C GLU A 300 3.71 -35.36 -12.47
N TRP A 301 4.02 -35.34 -13.77
CA TRP A 301 3.76 -34.18 -14.62
C TRP A 301 3.33 -34.59 -16.02
N ASP A 302 2.42 -33.80 -16.58
CA ASP A 302 1.92 -33.90 -17.96
C ASP A 302 2.30 -32.58 -18.68
N TYR A 303 3.09 -32.64 -19.76
CA TYR A 303 3.81 -31.49 -20.33
C TYR A 303 3.76 -31.42 -21.86
N THR A 304 3.00 -30.45 -22.40
CA THR A 304 2.78 -30.31 -23.85
C THR A 304 3.33 -29.00 -24.42
N PRO A 305 4.24 -29.04 -25.42
CA PRO A 305 4.85 -30.22 -26.04
C PRO A 305 6.02 -30.80 -25.21
N GLU A 306 6.22 -32.12 -25.28
CA GLU A 306 7.41 -32.79 -24.73
C GLU A 306 8.72 -32.12 -25.19
N THR A 307 9.66 -31.97 -24.27
CA THR A 307 11.02 -31.47 -24.53
C THR A 307 12.07 -32.43 -23.96
N ALA A 308 13.35 -32.19 -24.28
CA ALA A 308 14.47 -32.93 -23.72
C ALA A 308 14.80 -32.57 -22.25
N GLU A 309 14.16 -31.53 -21.70
CA GLU A 309 14.27 -31.12 -20.28
C GLU A 309 13.04 -31.59 -19.49
N TYR A 310 11.85 -31.53 -20.10
CA TYR A 310 10.55 -31.97 -19.56
C TYR A 310 9.89 -32.96 -20.52
N THR A 311 10.04 -34.26 -20.23
CA THR A 311 9.34 -35.37 -20.89
C THR A 311 8.36 -35.97 -19.89
N ASP A 312 7.12 -36.26 -20.29
CA ASP A 312 6.04 -36.75 -19.40
C ASP A 312 6.47 -37.94 -18.52
N GLY A 313 6.12 -37.92 -17.24
CA GLY A 313 6.51 -39.00 -16.33
C GLY A 313 6.23 -38.79 -14.84
N GLU A 314 6.54 -39.84 -14.07
CA GLU A 314 6.38 -39.91 -12.61
C GLU A 314 7.75 -40.15 -11.92
N SER A 315 8.06 -39.31 -10.92
CA SER A 315 9.30 -39.32 -10.14
C SER A 315 9.00 -39.51 -8.65
N LYS A 316 9.36 -40.68 -8.11
CA LYS A 316 9.05 -41.08 -6.71
C LYS A 316 10.06 -40.58 -5.67
N THR A 317 11.03 -39.78 -6.08
CA THR A 317 12.11 -39.25 -5.22
C THR A 317 12.26 -37.74 -5.32
N GLN A 318 11.70 -37.10 -6.34
CA GLN A 318 11.71 -35.67 -6.52
C GLN A 318 10.70 -35.04 -5.56
N MET A 319 11.07 -33.91 -4.95
CA MET A 319 10.24 -33.22 -3.94
C MET A 319 9.93 -31.77 -4.34
N GLU A 320 10.39 -31.34 -5.51
CA GLU A 320 10.19 -30.00 -6.05
C GLU A 320 10.32 -30.01 -7.58
N ILE A 321 9.72 -29.03 -8.24
CA ILE A 321 9.84 -28.78 -9.67
C ILE A 321 9.87 -27.29 -9.93
N THR A 322 10.77 -26.88 -10.82
CA THR A 322 11.01 -25.49 -11.20
C THR A 322 10.65 -25.31 -12.66
N GLN A 323 9.60 -24.56 -12.95
CA GLN A 323 9.16 -24.26 -14.32
C GLN A 323 9.70 -22.91 -14.76
N LYS A 324 10.28 -22.85 -15.96
CA LYS A 324 10.60 -21.60 -16.67
C LYS A 324 9.40 -21.16 -17.50
N ILE A 325 9.15 -19.86 -17.52
CA ILE A 325 7.98 -19.27 -18.16
C ILE A 325 8.46 -18.15 -19.11
N HIS A 326 8.07 -18.26 -20.37
CA HIS A 326 8.26 -17.28 -21.44
C HIS A 326 7.02 -17.37 -22.33
N PHE A 327 6.75 -16.37 -23.18
CA PHE A 327 5.44 -16.19 -23.83
C PHE A 327 4.87 -17.37 -24.66
N GLN A 328 5.70 -18.35 -25.04
CA GLN A 328 5.26 -19.58 -25.72
C GLN A 328 4.90 -20.68 -24.71
N ILE A 329 4.16 -20.33 -23.66
CA ILE A 329 3.98 -21.15 -22.45
C ILE A 329 3.47 -22.55 -22.81
N PRO A 330 4.23 -23.62 -22.50
CA PRO A 330 3.76 -24.99 -22.65
C PRO A 330 2.72 -25.31 -21.58
N ALA A 331 1.70 -26.10 -21.94
CA ALA A 331 0.74 -26.59 -20.96
C ALA A 331 1.44 -27.60 -20.04
N ALA A 332 1.46 -27.33 -18.74
CA ALA A 332 2.25 -28.06 -17.76
C ALA A 332 1.48 -28.23 -16.44
N ASP A 333 0.93 -29.44 -16.23
CA ASP A 333 0.20 -29.80 -15.02
C ASP A 333 1.14 -30.59 -14.06
N PHE A 334 1.31 -30.12 -12.83
CA PHE A 334 2.17 -30.76 -11.83
C PHE A 334 1.36 -31.42 -10.70
N TYR A 335 1.61 -32.70 -10.40
CA TYR A 335 0.82 -33.48 -9.43
C TYR A 335 1.66 -34.04 -8.29
N PHE A 336 1.60 -33.42 -7.11
CA PHE A 336 2.19 -33.93 -5.88
C PHE A 336 1.26 -34.96 -5.24
N LYS A 337 1.56 -36.25 -5.43
CA LYS A 337 0.71 -37.37 -5.00
C LYS A 337 0.98 -37.76 -3.54
N TYR A 338 -0.09 -37.97 -2.79
CA TYR A 338 -0.09 -38.46 -1.40
C TYR A 338 -1.04 -39.66 -1.23
N ARG A 339 -0.91 -40.34 -0.09
CA ARG A 339 -1.73 -41.49 0.33
C ARG A 339 -2.07 -41.39 1.81
N SER A 340 -3.32 -41.64 2.19
CA SER A 340 -3.73 -41.84 3.59
C SER A 340 -3.08 -43.09 4.19
N GLN A 341 -2.76 -43.09 5.48
CA GLN A 341 -2.25 -44.30 6.14
C GLN A 341 -3.40 -45.28 6.45
N ASP A 342 -3.46 -46.35 5.66
CA ASP A 342 -4.31 -47.51 5.88
C ASP A 342 -3.93 -48.28 7.17
N GLY A 343 -4.92 -48.98 7.73
CA GLY A 343 -4.68 -50.06 8.69
C GLY A 343 -4.49 -49.61 10.13
N ASN A 344 -5.16 -48.53 10.52
CA ASN A 344 -5.39 -48.20 11.93
C ASN A 344 -6.80 -48.64 12.38
N ASP A 345 -6.87 -49.09 13.62
CA ASP A 345 -8.09 -49.37 14.38
C ASP A 345 -7.94 -48.50 15.63
N LEU A 346 -8.45 -47.27 15.56
CA LEU A 346 -8.52 -46.42 16.74
C LEU A 346 -9.68 -46.95 17.58
N SER A 347 -9.56 -46.89 18.91
CA SER A 347 -10.64 -47.34 19.78
C SER A 347 -10.53 -46.78 21.19
N VAL A 348 -11.65 -46.78 21.89
CA VAL A 348 -11.74 -46.35 23.29
C VAL A 348 -12.49 -47.37 24.13
N VAL A 349 -12.03 -47.61 25.35
CA VAL A 349 -12.66 -48.49 26.34
C VAL A 349 -12.69 -47.80 27.70
N ILE A 350 -13.87 -47.69 28.30
CA ILE A 350 -14.03 -47.21 29.68
C ILE A 350 -14.01 -48.41 30.63
N ARG A 351 -13.18 -48.34 31.67
CA ARG A 351 -13.10 -49.33 32.75
C ARG A 351 -13.52 -48.68 34.06
N ALA A 352 -14.77 -48.88 34.44
CA ALA A 352 -15.40 -48.29 35.62
C ALA A 352 -15.97 -49.37 36.55
N PRO A 353 -16.15 -49.09 37.86
CA PRO A 353 -16.91 -49.96 38.75
C PRO A 353 -18.39 -49.95 38.35
N ALA A 354 -19.09 -51.09 38.49
CA ALA A 354 -20.51 -51.17 38.18
C ALA A 354 -21.42 -50.45 39.21
N THR A 355 -20.92 -50.29 40.45
CA THR A 355 -21.61 -49.61 41.55
C THR A 355 -20.64 -48.77 42.38
N VAL A 356 -21.14 -47.70 42.99
CA VAL A 356 -20.43 -46.88 43.98
C VAL A 356 -21.41 -46.48 45.09
N ASN A 357 -20.95 -46.40 46.34
CA ASN A 357 -21.78 -45.87 47.44
C ASN A 357 -21.89 -44.34 47.31
N ARG A 358 -23.09 -43.76 47.53
CA ARG A 358 -23.26 -42.30 47.53
C ARG A 358 -22.31 -41.63 48.53
N GLY A 359 -21.63 -40.57 48.10
CA GLY A 359 -20.61 -39.86 48.88
C GLY A 359 -19.26 -40.57 49.03
N ALA A 360 -19.02 -41.70 48.36
CA ALA A 360 -17.71 -42.37 48.35
C ALA A 360 -16.88 -41.99 47.11
N ASP A 361 -15.55 -41.99 47.24
CA ASP A 361 -14.64 -41.83 46.12
C ASP A 361 -14.70 -43.03 45.17
N TYR A 362 -14.66 -42.77 43.86
CA TYR A 362 -14.46 -43.77 42.82
C TYR A 362 -13.36 -43.37 41.84
N SER A 363 -12.80 -44.38 41.19
CA SER A 363 -11.83 -44.22 40.12
C SER A 363 -12.24 -45.06 38.91
N PHE A 364 -12.16 -44.49 37.72
CA PHE A 364 -12.29 -45.22 36.46
C PHE A 364 -11.11 -44.92 35.54
N THR A 365 -10.92 -45.75 34.53
CA THR A 365 -9.88 -45.54 33.51
C THR A 365 -10.51 -45.42 32.14
N VAL A 366 -10.20 -44.34 31.42
CA VAL A 366 -10.45 -44.26 29.98
C VAL A 366 -9.19 -44.71 29.26
N LEU A 367 -9.31 -45.77 28.45
CA LEU A 367 -8.21 -46.36 27.69
C LEU A 367 -8.43 -46.10 26.20
N TYR A 368 -7.60 -45.22 25.64
CA TYR A 368 -7.56 -44.96 24.20
C TYR A 368 -6.47 -45.82 23.55
N MET A 369 -6.71 -46.30 22.34
CA MET A 369 -5.86 -47.28 21.68
C MET A 369 -5.74 -46.97 20.19
N ASN A 370 -4.58 -47.26 19.62
CA ASN A 370 -4.38 -47.47 18.19
C ASN A 370 -3.88 -48.91 18.03
N SER A 371 -4.77 -49.83 17.66
CA SER A 371 -4.42 -51.24 17.40
C SER A 371 -3.74 -51.45 16.03
N GLY A 372 -3.51 -50.35 15.30
CA GLY A 372 -3.01 -50.31 13.93
C GLY A 372 -1.55 -50.65 13.73
N ASN A 373 -1.18 -50.83 12.46
CA ASN A 373 0.22 -51.01 12.04
C ASN A 373 0.93 -49.67 11.75
N SER A 374 0.18 -48.58 11.67
CA SER A 374 0.68 -47.24 11.34
C SER A 374 0.62 -46.33 12.57
N ALA A 375 1.38 -45.24 12.57
CA ALA A 375 1.18 -44.20 13.59
C ALA A 375 -0.10 -43.41 13.28
N ALA A 376 -0.70 -42.80 14.31
CA ALA A 376 -1.75 -41.82 14.17
C ALA A 376 -1.31 -40.55 14.90
N TYR A 377 -1.18 -39.46 14.16
CA TYR A 377 -0.77 -38.15 14.68
C TYR A 377 -1.97 -37.24 14.82
N ASP A 378 -1.89 -36.32 15.79
CA ASP A 378 -2.91 -35.28 16.03
C ASP A 378 -4.32 -35.88 16.26
N VAL A 379 -4.42 -37.01 16.98
CA VAL A 379 -5.68 -37.73 17.21
C VAL A 379 -6.54 -36.99 18.24
N PRO A 380 -7.76 -36.54 17.89
CA PRO A 380 -8.65 -35.86 18.82
C PRO A 380 -9.27 -36.82 19.83
N LEU A 381 -9.16 -36.49 21.13
CA LEU A 381 -9.75 -37.25 22.22
C LEU A 381 -10.83 -36.44 22.93
N LYS A 382 -11.90 -37.11 23.38
CA LYS A 382 -12.97 -36.53 24.20
C LYS A 382 -13.42 -37.53 25.26
N GLY A 383 -13.71 -37.03 26.45
CA GLY A 383 -14.31 -37.81 27.53
C GLY A 383 -15.16 -36.93 28.44
N THR A 384 -16.28 -37.46 28.92
CA THR A 384 -17.22 -36.76 29.80
C THR A 384 -17.75 -37.64 30.94
N VAL A 385 -18.17 -36.97 32.03
CA VAL A 385 -18.92 -37.53 33.16
C VAL A 385 -20.20 -36.72 33.31
N ASP A 386 -21.37 -37.36 33.18
CA ASP A 386 -22.69 -36.72 33.17
C ASP A 386 -22.77 -35.48 32.24
N GLY A 387 -22.06 -35.55 31.11
CA GLY A 387 -21.96 -34.48 30.11
C GLY A 387 -20.81 -33.49 30.31
N ALA A 388 -20.27 -33.34 31.53
CA ALA A 388 -19.14 -32.44 31.81
C ALA A 388 -17.80 -33.04 31.36
N ALA A 389 -16.89 -32.23 30.81
CA ALA A 389 -15.61 -32.68 30.27
C ALA A 389 -14.62 -33.21 31.32
N ILE A 390 -13.80 -34.20 30.94
CA ILE A 390 -12.71 -34.74 31.75
C ILE A 390 -11.41 -34.00 31.42
N GLU A 391 -11.02 -33.04 32.26
CA GLU A 391 -9.80 -32.22 32.08
C GLU A 391 -8.51 -33.04 32.04
N GLU A 392 -8.50 -34.24 32.65
CA GLU A 392 -7.34 -35.14 32.60
C GLU A 392 -7.06 -35.74 31.21
N ILE A 393 -7.99 -35.61 30.26
CA ILE A 393 -7.87 -36.11 28.88
C ILE A 393 -7.53 -34.92 27.96
N PRO A 394 -6.36 -34.91 27.30
CA PRO A 394 -5.97 -33.82 26.41
C PRO A 394 -6.78 -33.85 25.12
N VAL A 395 -7.07 -32.68 24.55
CA VAL A 395 -7.87 -32.52 23.33
C VAL A 395 -7.27 -33.25 22.12
N MET A 396 -5.93 -33.38 22.06
CA MET A 396 -5.18 -34.06 21.00
C MET A 396 -4.06 -34.94 21.59
N GLN A 397 -3.76 -36.08 20.98
CA GLN A 397 -2.68 -36.99 21.39
C GLN A 397 -2.11 -37.78 20.20
N ASP A 398 -0.79 -37.90 20.10
CA ASP A 398 -0.12 -38.79 19.13
C ASP A 398 -0.10 -40.25 19.64
N PHE A 399 -0.41 -41.22 18.77
CA PHE A 399 -0.41 -42.66 19.07
C PHE A 399 0.49 -43.43 18.07
N PRO A 400 1.67 -43.94 18.50
CA PRO A 400 2.44 -44.89 17.71
C PRO A 400 1.65 -46.19 17.43
N ALA A 401 2.04 -46.91 16.37
CA ALA A 401 1.44 -48.18 15.98
C ALA A 401 1.37 -49.20 17.12
N ASN A 402 0.22 -49.87 17.27
CA ASN A 402 -0.07 -50.86 18.31
C ASN A 402 0.27 -50.37 19.74
N THR A 403 -0.25 -49.19 20.10
CA THR A 403 -0.09 -48.61 21.45
C THR A 403 -1.41 -48.17 22.07
N SER A 404 -1.41 -47.97 23.38
CA SER A 404 -2.56 -47.47 24.13
C SER A 404 -2.14 -46.48 25.21
N LYS A 405 -3.06 -45.59 25.56
CA LYS A 405 -2.90 -44.52 26.54
C LYS A 405 -4.07 -44.54 27.52
N ALA A 406 -3.76 -44.77 28.78
CA ALA A 406 -4.72 -44.79 29.88
C ALA A 406 -4.73 -43.44 30.61
N TYR A 407 -5.93 -42.95 30.93
CA TYR A 407 -6.17 -41.81 31.81
C TYR A 407 -6.99 -42.29 33.01
N GLU A 408 -6.42 -42.19 34.21
CA GLU A 408 -7.07 -42.58 35.48
C GLU A 408 -7.78 -41.35 36.06
N VAL A 409 -9.11 -41.40 36.13
CA VAL A 409 -9.97 -40.29 36.54
C VAL A 409 -10.54 -40.60 37.93
N LYS A 410 -10.50 -39.62 38.84
CA LYS A 410 -10.95 -39.77 40.24
C LYS A 410 -11.98 -38.71 40.59
N ARG A 411 -13.10 -39.13 41.15
CA ARG A 411 -14.25 -38.28 41.50
C ARG A 411 -14.94 -38.84 42.75
N SER A 412 -15.66 -38.01 43.50
CA SER A 412 -16.59 -38.45 44.54
C SER A 412 -17.96 -38.75 43.93
N ALA A 413 -18.66 -39.75 44.44
CA ALA A 413 -20.05 -40.05 44.09
C ALA A 413 -21.04 -39.17 44.87
N ASP A 414 -20.74 -37.88 45.00
CA ASP A 414 -21.55 -36.89 45.71
C ASP A 414 -22.58 -36.26 44.76
N THR A 415 -23.45 -37.11 44.23
CA THR A 415 -24.51 -36.76 43.27
C THR A 415 -25.89 -37.13 43.82
N THR A 416 -26.90 -36.35 43.45
CA THR A 416 -28.32 -36.63 43.70
C THR A 416 -28.88 -37.69 42.74
N GLY A 417 -28.20 -37.95 41.62
CA GLY A 417 -28.56 -39.01 40.68
C GLY A 417 -28.31 -40.42 41.25
N ASN A 418 -28.98 -41.43 40.68
CA ASN A 418 -28.74 -42.85 41.01
C ASN A 418 -27.81 -43.55 40.01
N GLU A 419 -27.40 -42.85 38.95
CA GLU A 419 -26.54 -43.34 37.88
C GLU A 419 -25.62 -42.20 37.42
N ILE A 420 -24.35 -42.52 37.17
CA ILE A 420 -23.31 -41.63 36.64
C ILE A 420 -22.95 -42.12 35.24
N HIS A 421 -23.09 -41.24 34.25
CA HIS A 421 -22.92 -41.57 32.83
C HIS A 421 -21.52 -41.18 32.36
N LEU A 422 -20.73 -42.18 32.02
CA LEU A 422 -19.41 -41.99 31.42
C LEU A 422 -19.55 -42.14 29.90
N TRP A 423 -18.98 -41.20 29.15
CA TRP A 423 -18.88 -41.27 27.70
C TRP A 423 -17.47 -40.88 27.27
N ALA A 424 -16.93 -41.54 26.25
CA ALA A 424 -15.64 -41.21 25.68
C ALA A 424 -15.62 -41.50 24.18
N ASN A 425 -14.90 -40.68 23.44
CA ASN A 425 -14.71 -40.79 22.01
C ASN A 425 -13.27 -40.50 21.62
N ILE A 426 -12.79 -41.23 20.63
CA ILE A 426 -11.56 -40.97 19.88
C ILE A 426 -11.99 -40.71 18.43
N GLY A 427 -11.59 -39.57 17.88
CA GLY A 427 -11.90 -39.20 16.51
C GLY A 427 -10.79 -39.61 15.56
N VAL A 428 -11.14 -39.87 14.31
CA VAL A 428 -10.15 -40.16 13.26
C VAL A 428 -9.53 -38.84 12.78
N PRO A 429 -8.20 -38.65 12.86
CA PRO A 429 -7.55 -37.46 12.33
C PRO A 429 -7.43 -37.54 10.80
N GLU A 430 -7.36 -36.38 10.16
CA GLU A 430 -7.15 -36.27 8.71
C GLU A 430 -5.91 -37.08 8.26
N GLY A 431 -6.03 -37.79 7.14
CA GLY A 431 -4.98 -38.65 6.57
C GLY A 431 -4.89 -40.08 7.15
N ILE A 432 -5.75 -40.45 8.11
CA ILE A 432 -5.91 -41.85 8.57
C ILE A 432 -7.18 -42.46 7.98
N ILE A 433 -7.11 -43.74 7.62
CA ILE A 433 -8.29 -44.57 7.35
C ILE A 433 -8.45 -45.55 8.51
N ASP A 434 -9.59 -45.44 9.20
CA ASP A 434 -9.96 -46.28 10.34
C ASP A 434 -10.79 -47.48 9.87
N GLY A 435 -10.36 -48.68 10.26
CA GLY A 435 -11.04 -49.92 9.91
C GLY A 435 -12.34 -50.19 10.66
N ASN A 436 -12.64 -49.50 11.77
CA ASN A 436 -13.82 -49.80 12.59
C ASN A 436 -14.37 -48.60 13.38
N LEU A 437 -15.08 -47.69 12.72
CA LEU A 437 -15.71 -46.53 13.39
C LEU A 437 -16.66 -46.85 14.58
N SER A 438 -17.06 -48.12 14.79
CA SER A 438 -17.97 -48.51 15.87
C SER A 438 -17.32 -48.57 17.27
N ASN A 439 -16.01 -48.83 17.39
CA ASN A 439 -15.30 -48.89 18.68
C ASN A 439 -14.62 -47.54 19.06
N ASN A 440 -14.77 -46.53 18.21
CA ASN A 440 -14.32 -45.15 18.44
C ASN A 440 -15.16 -44.39 19.49
N THR A 441 -16.25 -44.97 20.00
CA THR A 441 -17.05 -44.42 21.11
C THR A 441 -17.34 -45.49 22.14
N ALA A 442 -17.18 -45.15 23.42
CA ALA A 442 -17.52 -46.01 24.55
C ALA A 442 -18.40 -45.27 25.56
N THR A 443 -19.31 -46.00 26.18
CA THR A 443 -20.10 -45.55 27.32
C THR A 443 -19.99 -46.55 28.48
N ALA A 444 -20.19 -46.06 29.69
CA ALA A 444 -20.36 -46.89 30.88
C ALA A 444 -21.27 -46.16 31.88
N ILE A 445 -22.03 -46.92 32.68
CA ILE A 445 -22.89 -46.36 33.72
C ILE A 445 -22.44 -46.93 35.07
N ILE A 446 -22.09 -46.06 36.01
CA ILE A 446 -21.84 -46.44 37.41
C ILE A 446 -23.13 -46.21 38.18
N LYS A 447 -23.68 -47.25 38.82
CA LYS A 447 -24.89 -47.09 39.65
C LYS A 447 -24.53 -46.59 41.05
N VAL A 448 -25.08 -45.45 41.42
CA VAL A 448 -24.92 -44.86 42.75
C VAL A 448 -25.93 -45.50 43.69
N ILE A 449 -25.44 -46.26 44.66
CA ILE A 449 -26.25 -46.93 45.66
C ILE A 449 -26.14 -46.21 47.00
N ASP A 450 -27.26 -46.01 47.68
CA ASP A 450 -27.25 -45.54 49.06
C ASP A 450 -26.62 -46.61 49.97
N PRO A 451 -25.76 -46.24 50.95
CA PRO A 451 -25.06 -47.21 51.79
C PRO A 451 -26.03 -48.02 52.64
N ALA A 452 -26.23 -49.28 52.24
CA ALA A 452 -27.16 -50.19 52.91
C ALA A 452 -26.70 -50.55 54.34
N PRO A 453 -27.64 -50.76 55.29
CA PRO A 453 -27.32 -51.32 56.61
C PRO A 453 -26.64 -52.69 56.52
N GLU A 454 -25.89 -53.07 57.56
CA GLU A 454 -25.07 -54.28 57.58
C GLU A 454 -25.85 -55.58 57.25
N PRO A 455 -25.27 -56.52 56.47
CA PRO A 455 -26.04 -57.53 55.74
C PRO A 455 -26.33 -58.83 56.50
N ILE A 456 -27.37 -59.55 56.04
CA ILE A 456 -27.60 -60.98 56.26
C ILE A 456 -27.69 -61.66 54.87
N PRO A 457 -26.99 -62.78 54.60
CA PRO A 457 -26.64 -63.16 53.22
C PRO A 457 -27.52 -64.23 52.52
N GLY A 458 -27.56 -64.16 51.19
CA GLY A 458 -28.03 -65.19 50.25
C GLY A 458 -29.07 -64.67 49.25
N SER A 459 -29.12 -65.11 47.97
CA SER A 459 -28.20 -65.96 47.20
C SER A 459 -28.56 -65.97 45.70
N ASN A 460 -27.54 -66.13 44.84
CA ASN A 460 -27.59 -66.76 43.51
C ASN A 460 -28.20 -66.06 42.25
N ASP A 461 -27.48 -66.29 41.15
CA ASP A 461 -27.89 -66.54 39.74
C ASP A 461 -28.31 -65.41 38.77
N THR A 462 -27.32 -65.05 37.94
CA THR A 462 -27.32 -64.64 36.51
C THR A 462 -27.84 -65.74 35.55
N PRO A 463 -27.91 -65.59 34.19
CA PRO A 463 -27.53 -64.47 33.30
C PRO A 463 -28.56 -64.17 32.14
N ASP A 464 -28.13 -63.36 31.16
CA ASP A 464 -28.22 -63.59 29.69
C ASP A 464 -28.84 -62.50 28.77
N GLU A 465 -28.05 -62.15 27.75
CA GLU A 465 -28.27 -61.39 26.49
C GLU A 465 -28.91 -62.29 25.38
N PRO A 466 -29.02 -61.95 24.06
CA PRO A 466 -28.68 -60.74 23.29
C PRO A 466 -29.98 -60.16 22.58
N ASP A 467 -30.14 -59.74 21.31
CA ASP A 467 -29.30 -59.74 20.09
C ASP A 467 -29.75 -58.77 18.95
N THR A 468 -28.90 -57.78 18.66
CA THR A 468 -28.60 -57.09 17.37
C THR A 468 -29.74 -56.76 16.34
N PRO A 469 -29.50 -56.53 15.01
CA PRO A 469 -29.31 -55.18 14.44
C PRO A 469 -30.16 -54.87 13.17
N ASP A 470 -30.05 -53.65 12.61
CA ASP A 470 -29.59 -53.39 11.21
C ASP A 470 -29.79 -51.93 10.72
N ASN A 471 -28.67 -51.27 10.36
CA ASN A 471 -28.29 -50.74 9.03
C ASN A 471 -29.26 -49.82 8.19
N PRO A 472 -28.83 -49.20 7.06
CA PRO A 472 -28.51 -47.76 7.02
C PRO A 472 -29.25 -46.99 5.90
N ASP A 473 -28.87 -45.74 5.63
CA ASP A 473 -28.50 -45.26 4.27
C ASP A 473 -27.89 -43.84 4.28
N ASP A 474 -27.09 -43.54 3.25
CA ASP A 474 -26.30 -42.31 2.98
C ASP A 474 -26.99 -41.51 1.80
N PRO A 475 -26.44 -40.49 1.09
CA PRO A 475 -25.24 -39.67 1.30
C PRO A 475 -25.34 -38.14 1.00
N SER A 476 -24.24 -37.41 1.32
CA SER A 476 -23.59 -36.32 0.54
C SER A 476 -24.23 -34.93 0.29
N ASN A 477 -23.36 -33.91 0.28
CA ASN A 477 -23.28 -32.87 -0.77
C ASN A 477 -21.79 -32.45 -0.97
N PRO A 478 -21.29 -32.14 -2.19
CA PRO A 478 -19.87 -31.82 -2.46
C PRO A 478 -19.66 -30.32 -2.89
N PRO A 479 -18.61 -29.87 -3.63
CA PRO A 479 -17.71 -28.81 -3.13
C PRO A 479 -17.58 -27.55 -4.04
N GLU A 480 -16.73 -26.59 -3.66
CA GLU A 480 -16.60 -25.24 -4.26
C GLU A 480 -15.29 -24.94 -5.04
N GLN A 481 -15.18 -23.71 -5.56
CA GLN A 481 -14.22 -23.23 -6.59
C GLN A 481 -13.62 -21.83 -6.20
N PRO A 482 -12.74 -21.19 -7.01
CA PRO A 482 -11.82 -20.14 -6.54
C PRO A 482 -12.28 -18.66 -6.69
N PRO A 483 -11.54 -17.67 -6.13
CA PRO A 483 -11.97 -16.27 -5.96
C PRO A 483 -11.77 -15.32 -7.16
N ASP A 484 -12.61 -14.28 -7.23
CA ASP A 484 -12.57 -13.17 -8.20
C ASP A 484 -12.04 -11.83 -7.60
N THR A 485 -11.75 -10.85 -8.47
CA THR A 485 -11.43 -9.45 -8.09
C THR A 485 -12.57 -8.78 -7.32
N LYS A 486 -12.24 -8.01 -6.27
CA LYS A 486 -13.22 -7.54 -5.30
C LYS A 486 -13.78 -6.12 -5.56
N GLU A 487 -15.11 -5.99 -5.57
CA GLU A 487 -15.87 -4.72 -5.56
C GLU A 487 -15.87 -4.05 -4.17
N LEU A 488 -16.49 -2.86 -4.04
CA LEU A 488 -16.60 -2.12 -2.76
C LEU A 488 -17.99 -2.27 -2.12
N CYS A 489 -18.02 -2.32 -0.78
CA CYS A 489 -19.24 -2.35 0.03
C CYS A 489 -19.05 -1.63 1.38
N ASP A 490 -20.15 -1.41 2.12
CA ASP A 490 -20.18 -0.90 3.49
C ASP A 490 -21.14 -1.83 4.24
N LEU A 491 -20.61 -2.70 5.10
CA LEU A 491 -21.41 -3.53 5.99
C LEU A 491 -21.57 -2.79 7.34
N SER A 492 -22.21 -3.45 8.30
CA SER A 492 -22.23 -3.02 9.71
C SER A 492 -22.94 -4.06 10.55
N VAL A 493 -22.61 -4.11 11.84
CA VAL A 493 -23.25 -4.98 12.81
C VAL A 493 -23.70 -4.20 14.04
N GLY A 494 -24.77 -4.67 14.67
CA GLY A 494 -25.23 -4.17 15.94
C GLY A 494 -25.92 -5.23 16.79
N ILE A 495 -25.90 -5.04 18.10
CA ILE A 495 -26.50 -5.98 19.06
C ILE A 495 -27.61 -5.26 19.83
N MET A 496 -28.79 -5.89 19.89
CA MET A 496 -29.98 -5.42 20.61
C MET A 496 -30.32 -6.39 21.74
N ALA A 497 -29.71 -6.21 22.91
CA ALA A 497 -30.04 -6.95 24.12
C ALA A 497 -30.73 -6.03 25.14
N ALA A 498 -31.56 -6.58 26.03
CA ALA A 498 -31.79 -5.91 27.30
C ALA A 498 -30.45 -5.86 28.06
N PRO A 499 -30.02 -4.71 28.62
CA PRO A 499 -28.75 -4.62 29.34
C PRO A 499 -28.77 -5.37 30.68
N THR A 500 -29.95 -5.79 31.12
CA THR A 500 -30.21 -6.56 32.35
C THR A 500 -31.29 -7.61 32.11
N VAL A 501 -31.25 -8.69 32.89
CA VAL A 501 -32.25 -9.79 32.90
C VAL A 501 -32.40 -10.34 34.32
N PHE A 502 -33.59 -10.77 34.71
CA PHE A 502 -33.77 -11.42 36.01
C PHE A 502 -33.23 -12.86 35.99
N GLU A 503 -32.60 -13.27 37.09
CA GLU A 503 -32.06 -14.63 37.23
C GLU A 503 -33.13 -15.71 37.01
N HIS A 504 -32.72 -16.81 36.37
CA HIS A 504 -33.57 -17.94 36.01
C HIS A 504 -34.75 -17.64 35.05
N GLU A 505 -34.91 -16.43 34.53
CA GLU A 505 -35.94 -16.10 33.53
C GLU A 505 -35.46 -16.31 32.08
N GLU A 506 -36.41 -16.51 31.16
CA GLU A 506 -36.13 -16.52 29.73
C GLU A 506 -35.79 -15.10 29.25
N TYR A 507 -34.62 -14.93 28.64
CA TYR A 507 -34.20 -13.69 28.01
C TYR A 507 -34.00 -13.87 26.51
N SER A 508 -34.04 -12.75 25.78
CA SER A 508 -33.65 -12.73 24.36
C SER A 508 -32.83 -11.51 23.99
N PHE A 509 -31.95 -11.67 23.01
CA PHE A 509 -31.26 -10.58 22.35
C PHE A 509 -31.25 -10.80 20.84
N THR A 510 -31.26 -9.72 20.08
CA THR A 510 -31.28 -9.75 18.62
C THR A 510 -29.96 -9.18 18.08
N MET A 511 -29.19 -9.95 17.32
CA MET A 511 -28.08 -9.41 16.53
C MET A 511 -28.59 -8.97 15.16
N SER A 512 -28.23 -7.76 14.73
CA SER A 512 -28.62 -7.15 13.45
C SER A 512 -27.39 -6.91 12.58
N PHE A 513 -27.46 -7.33 11.33
CA PHE A 513 -26.41 -7.17 10.32
C PHE A 513 -27.01 -6.39 9.15
N THR A 514 -26.28 -5.42 8.59
CA THR A 514 -26.82 -4.50 7.57
C THR A 514 -25.83 -4.26 6.44
N ASN A 515 -26.30 -4.36 5.20
CA ASN A 515 -25.59 -3.90 4.00
C ASN A 515 -25.97 -2.44 3.70
N GLN A 516 -25.08 -1.50 4.01
CA GLN A 516 -25.25 -0.06 3.74
C GLN A 516 -24.83 0.34 2.32
N SER A 517 -24.29 -0.57 1.51
CA SER A 517 -23.93 -0.31 0.11
C SER A 517 -25.12 -0.32 -0.85
N SER A 518 -24.87 0.06 -2.11
CA SER A 518 -25.79 -0.15 -3.24
C SER A 518 -25.64 -1.52 -3.92
N ALA A 519 -24.66 -2.34 -3.51
CA ALA A 519 -24.41 -3.66 -4.09
C ALA A 519 -25.32 -4.74 -3.47
N THR A 520 -25.58 -5.82 -4.21
CA THR A 520 -26.22 -7.03 -3.66
C THR A 520 -25.12 -7.98 -3.23
N LEU A 521 -25.00 -8.20 -1.93
CA LEU A 521 -23.96 -9.04 -1.34
C LEU A 521 -24.50 -10.46 -1.16
N LYS A 522 -23.62 -11.45 -1.32
CA LYS A 522 -23.93 -12.86 -1.11
C LYS A 522 -22.96 -13.49 -0.13
N ASP A 523 -23.43 -14.51 0.57
CA ASP A 523 -22.61 -15.34 1.46
C ASP A 523 -21.73 -14.54 2.45
N VAL A 524 -22.21 -13.36 2.88
CA VAL A 524 -21.52 -12.43 3.79
C VAL A 524 -21.23 -13.15 5.11
N PRO A 525 -19.97 -13.35 5.51
CA PRO A 525 -19.65 -14.07 6.75
C PRO A 525 -20.15 -13.32 7.98
N LEU A 526 -20.90 -14.03 8.84
CA LEU A 526 -21.45 -13.52 10.09
C LEU A 526 -20.89 -14.32 11.27
N LEU A 527 -20.46 -13.62 12.32
CA LEU A 527 -20.04 -14.25 13.57
C LEU A 527 -20.68 -13.54 14.78
N GLY A 528 -21.27 -14.33 15.68
CA GLY A 528 -21.76 -13.85 16.97
C GLY A 528 -21.29 -14.75 18.11
N LYS A 529 -21.02 -14.14 19.26
CA LYS A 529 -20.53 -14.78 20.48
C LYS A 529 -21.27 -14.29 21.73
N ASN A 530 -21.37 -15.15 22.73
CA ASN A 530 -21.68 -14.80 24.11
C ASN A 530 -20.62 -15.42 25.04
N ASN A 531 -19.89 -14.58 25.80
CA ASN A 531 -18.77 -14.99 26.66
C ASN A 531 -17.77 -15.89 25.92
N GLU A 532 -17.30 -15.40 24.76
CA GLU A 532 -16.46 -16.09 23.76
C GLU A 532 -17.03 -17.34 23.07
N ASN A 533 -18.12 -17.93 23.57
CA ASN A 533 -18.79 -19.06 22.92
C ASN A 533 -19.54 -18.61 21.67
N ILE A 534 -19.30 -19.27 20.54
CA ILE A 534 -19.96 -18.98 19.26
C ILE A 534 -21.46 -19.34 19.36
N LEU A 535 -22.33 -18.45 18.87
CA LEU A 535 -23.78 -18.57 18.94
C LEU A 535 -24.33 -19.36 17.73
N PRO A 536 -24.77 -20.62 17.88
CA PRO A 536 -25.20 -21.47 16.76
C PRO A 536 -26.53 -21.04 16.11
N GLN A 537 -27.24 -20.07 16.69
CA GLN A 537 -28.46 -19.49 16.13
C GLN A 537 -28.18 -18.46 15.02
N ILE A 538 -26.93 -18.02 14.87
CA ILE A 538 -26.49 -17.14 13.79
C ILE A 538 -25.86 -18.03 12.71
N PRO A 539 -26.33 -17.95 11.44
CA PRO A 539 -25.72 -18.69 10.35
C PRO A 539 -24.33 -18.13 10.06
N LYS A 540 -23.42 -18.99 9.60
CA LYS A 540 -22.03 -18.58 9.29
C LYS A 540 -21.94 -17.56 8.15
N SER A 541 -22.94 -17.51 7.27
CA SER A 541 -23.05 -16.56 6.18
C SER A 541 -24.52 -16.19 5.91
N ALA A 542 -24.75 -15.07 5.22
CA ALA A 542 -26.06 -14.72 4.67
C ALA A 542 -25.97 -13.76 3.45
N ASP A 543 -26.92 -13.88 2.52
CA ASP A 543 -27.14 -12.88 1.45
C ASP A 543 -27.70 -11.57 2.00
N PHE A 544 -27.43 -10.44 1.34
CA PHE A 544 -28.06 -9.15 1.63
C PHE A 544 -28.36 -8.38 0.34
N ALA A 545 -29.63 -8.02 0.13
CA ALA A 545 -30.01 -7.01 -0.85
C ALA A 545 -29.43 -5.63 -0.46
N PRO A 546 -29.34 -4.66 -1.39
CA PRO A 546 -28.88 -3.30 -1.08
C PRO A 546 -29.78 -2.66 -0.01
N GLN A 547 -29.19 -2.04 1.01
CA GLN A 547 -29.90 -1.47 2.17
C GLN A 547 -30.70 -2.49 3.01
N GLU A 548 -30.44 -3.80 2.90
CA GLU A 548 -31.11 -4.82 3.72
C GLU A 548 -30.46 -4.96 5.10
N THR A 549 -31.30 -5.06 6.14
CA THR A 549 -30.91 -5.48 7.49
C THR A 549 -31.53 -6.84 7.81
N LYS A 550 -30.71 -7.82 8.21
CA LYS A 550 -31.16 -9.12 8.71
C LYS A 550 -30.94 -9.23 10.21
N THR A 551 -31.85 -9.93 10.89
CA THR A 551 -31.89 -10.01 12.35
C THR A 551 -32.04 -11.44 12.84
N TYR A 552 -31.22 -11.82 13.82
CA TYR A 552 -31.21 -13.14 14.43
C TYR A 552 -31.48 -12.96 15.92
N THR A 553 -32.55 -13.55 16.43
CA THR A 553 -32.91 -13.48 17.85
C THR A 553 -32.49 -14.76 18.56
N ILE A 554 -31.63 -14.60 19.55
CA ILE A 554 -31.12 -15.65 20.42
C ILE A 554 -31.97 -15.61 21.69
N ASN A 555 -32.51 -16.76 22.09
CA ASN A 555 -33.17 -16.93 23.37
C ASN A 555 -32.26 -17.75 24.30
N GLY A 556 -32.30 -17.46 25.60
CA GLY A 556 -31.60 -18.21 26.63
C GLY A 556 -32.34 -18.14 27.96
N ILE A 557 -31.89 -18.90 28.96
CA ILE A 557 -32.33 -18.76 30.35
C ILE A 557 -31.19 -18.11 31.12
N ALA A 558 -31.50 -17.10 31.94
CA ALA A 558 -30.50 -16.43 32.75
C ALA A 558 -29.98 -17.34 33.88
N GLY A 559 -28.69 -17.23 34.18
CA GLY A 559 -28.05 -17.86 35.33
C GLY A 559 -28.34 -17.10 36.62
N ASN A 560 -27.32 -17.01 37.47
CA ASN A 560 -27.39 -16.40 38.80
C ASN A 560 -27.19 -14.89 38.74
N ALA A 561 -27.79 -14.14 39.67
CA ALA A 561 -27.54 -12.71 39.80
C ALA A 561 -26.04 -12.36 39.94
N GLY A 562 -25.62 -11.30 39.24
CA GLY A 562 -24.22 -10.87 39.15
C GLY A 562 -23.42 -11.49 38.00
N GLU A 563 -23.97 -12.47 37.26
CA GLU A 563 -23.39 -12.91 35.99
C GLU A 563 -23.44 -11.80 34.93
N VAL A 564 -22.43 -11.75 34.05
CA VAL A 564 -22.39 -10.82 32.90
C VAL A 564 -22.14 -11.59 31.61
N TYR A 565 -23.03 -11.43 30.65
CA TYR A 565 -22.97 -12.01 29.30
C TYR A 565 -22.41 -10.99 28.34
N ARG A 566 -21.11 -11.13 28.01
CA ARG A 566 -20.40 -10.28 27.04
C ARG A 566 -20.78 -10.74 25.65
N LEU A 567 -21.61 -9.94 24.99
CA LEU A 567 -22.06 -10.19 23.63
C LEU A 567 -21.12 -9.49 22.65
N TRP A 568 -20.62 -10.24 21.67
CA TRP A 568 -19.72 -9.74 20.63
C TRP A 568 -20.23 -10.23 19.28
N ALA A 569 -20.23 -9.36 18.28
CA ALA A 569 -20.70 -9.67 16.95
C ALA A 569 -19.81 -9.00 15.90
N ASN A 570 -19.59 -9.68 14.79
CA ASN A 570 -18.76 -9.23 13.69
C ASN A 570 -19.33 -9.71 12.36
N VAL A 571 -19.08 -8.92 11.32
CA VAL A 571 -19.39 -9.23 9.93
C VAL A 571 -18.14 -8.94 9.10
N GLU A 572 -17.88 -9.79 8.11
CA GLU A 572 -16.73 -9.63 7.20
C GLU A 572 -17.25 -9.39 5.77
N ALA A 573 -16.46 -8.72 4.93
CA ALA A 573 -16.82 -8.55 3.53
C ALA A 573 -16.71 -9.91 2.80
N PRO A 574 -17.70 -10.30 1.97
CA PRO A 574 -17.69 -11.59 1.29
C PRO A 574 -16.55 -11.72 0.28
N GLU A 575 -16.41 -12.92 -0.26
CA GLU A 575 -15.62 -13.12 -1.47
C GLU A 575 -16.15 -12.24 -2.61
N GLY A 576 -15.25 -11.64 -3.40
CA GLY A 576 -15.64 -10.61 -4.36
C GLY A 576 -15.97 -9.21 -3.80
N PHE A 577 -15.87 -8.95 -2.49
CA PHE A 577 -16.06 -7.59 -1.92
C PHE A 577 -15.05 -7.14 -0.84
N THR A 578 -14.81 -5.84 -0.76
CA THR A 578 -13.96 -5.13 0.22
C THR A 578 -14.80 -4.08 0.95
N ASP A 579 -14.61 -3.92 2.26
CA ASP A 579 -15.39 -2.98 3.07
C ASP A 579 -14.75 -1.58 3.15
N GLU A 580 -15.55 -0.53 2.94
CA GLU A 580 -15.16 0.88 3.00
C GLU A 580 -15.09 1.44 4.44
N ASN A 581 -15.67 0.75 5.44
CA ASN A 581 -15.78 1.22 6.83
C ASN A 581 -15.65 0.09 7.88
N PRO A 582 -14.57 -0.71 7.88
CA PRO A 582 -14.44 -1.91 8.73
C PRO A 582 -14.44 -1.66 10.26
N ILE A 583 -14.52 -0.41 10.72
CA ILE A 583 -14.68 -0.03 12.13
C ILE A 583 -16.12 -0.31 12.62
N ASN A 584 -17.13 -0.19 11.76
CA ASN A 584 -18.54 -0.47 12.10
C ASN A 584 -18.87 -1.99 12.10
N ASN A 585 -17.96 -2.81 11.59
CA ASN A 585 -18.11 -4.25 11.38
C ASN A 585 -17.85 -5.09 12.65
N THR A 586 -17.64 -4.46 13.80
CA THR A 586 -17.63 -5.14 15.11
C THR A 586 -18.47 -4.40 16.13
N ALA A 587 -19.40 -5.12 16.77
CA ALA A 587 -20.26 -4.62 17.83
C ALA A 587 -20.02 -5.40 19.13
N VAL A 588 -20.06 -4.69 20.26
CA VAL A 588 -19.90 -5.27 21.60
C VAL A 588 -20.94 -4.66 22.54
N THR A 589 -21.57 -5.48 23.36
CA THR A 589 -22.49 -5.06 24.42
C THR A 589 -22.50 -6.09 25.55
N SER A 590 -23.28 -5.89 26.61
CA SER A 590 -23.38 -6.86 27.70
C SER A 590 -24.73 -6.88 28.39
N ILE A 591 -25.18 -8.07 28.76
CA ILE A 591 -26.32 -8.30 29.66
C ILE A 591 -25.79 -8.56 31.07
N THR A 592 -26.38 -7.97 32.10
CA THR A 592 -26.10 -8.27 33.52
C THR A 592 -27.29 -8.98 34.15
N VAL A 593 -27.08 -10.16 34.73
CA VAL A 593 -28.14 -10.87 35.46
C VAL A 593 -28.35 -10.21 36.82
N VAL A 594 -29.60 -9.99 37.22
CA VAL A 594 -29.98 -9.33 38.48
C VAL A 594 -30.96 -10.19 39.29
N GLU A 595 -30.94 -10.03 40.62
CA GLU A 595 -31.85 -10.74 41.52
C GLU A 595 -33.31 -10.41 41.18
N LYS A 596 -34.17 -11.42 41.14
CA LYS A 596 -35.60 -11.23 40.91
C LYS A 596 -36.25 -10.63 42.16
N PRO A 597 -36.97 -9.49 42.07
CA PRO A 597 -37.56 -8.87 43.24
C PRO A 597 -38.67 -9.76 43.84
N ASP A 598 -38.60 -9.97 45.16
CA ASP A 598 -39.62 -10.73 45.91
C ASP A 598 -41.02 -10.13 45.71
N ASN A 599 -41.99 -10.99 45.39
CA ASN A 599 -43.41 -10.63 45.47
C ASN A 599 -43.75 -10.39 46.96
N PRO A 600 -44.42 -9.27 47.33
CA PRO A 600 -44.52 -8.84 48.72
C PRO A 600 -45.56 -9.60 49.55
N ASP A 601 -45.37 -10.90 49.73
CA ASP A 601 -46.12 -11.73 50.67
C ASP A 601 -45.65 -11.49 52.11
N ASN A 602 -46.22 -10.44 52.70
CA ASN A 602 -46.49 -10.27 54.13
C ASN A 602 -45.30 -10.53 55.10
N PRO A 603 -44.54 -9.49 55.52
CA PRO A 603 -43.49 -9.65 56.52
C PRO A 603 -44.05 -10.13 57.86
N ASP A 604 -43.38 -11.13 58.44
CA ASP A 604 -43.80 -11.82 59.66
C ASP A 604 -43.77 -10.90 60.90
N SER A 605 -44.57 -11.23 61.91
CA SER A 605 -44.89 -10.31 63.03
C SER A 605 -43.70 -9.95 63.92
N LEU A 606 -43.53 -8.65 64.23
CA LEU A 606 -42.84 -8.17 65.43
C LEU A 606 -43.58 -6.98 66.08
N ASP A 607 -44.21 -7.27 67.23
CA ASP A 607 -44.52 -6.41 68.38
C ASP A 607 -45.16 -5.02 68.17
N GLU A 608 -46.48 -4.94 68.40
CA GLU A 608 -47.15 -3.72 68.85
C GLU A 608 -46.70 -3.31 70.27
N PRO A 609 -46.73 -2.00 70.59
CA PRO A 609 -46.94 -1.51 71.95
C PRO A 609 -48.29 -0.77 72.14
N ASP A 610 -48.98 -1.12 73.23
CA ASP A 610 -49.96 -0.33 73.99
C ASP A 610 -51.29 0.12 73.33
N ASN A 611 -52.26 -0.79 73.33
CA ASN A 611 -53.69 -0.53 73.43
C ASN A 611 -54.02 0.40 74.63
N PRO A 612 -54.87 1.44 74.45
CA PRO A 612 -56.19 1.38 75.09
C PRO A 612 -57.33 2.02 74.25
N ASP A 613 -58.36 1.25 73.89
CA ASP A 613 -59.61 1.18 74.68
C ASP A 613 -60.71 0.30 74.02
N THR A 614 -61.69 -0.09 74.82
CA THR A 614 -62.80 -1.03 74.47
C THR A 614 -64.16 -0.31 74.39
N PRO A 615 -65.26 -0.98 73.99
CA PRO A 615 -65.56 -1.65 72.71
C PRO A 615 -66.89 -1.10 72.12
N ASP A 616 -67.41 -1.64 71.01
CA ASP A 616 -68.78 -2.21 70.94
C ASP A 616 -69.21 -2.64 69.52
N ASN A 617 -70.05 -3.68 69.49
CA ASN A 617 -70.92 -4.13 68.39
C ASN A 617 -72.37 -3.69 68.78
N PRO A 618 -73.42 -3.63 67.91
CA PRO A 618 -73.51 -4.26 66.59
C PRO A 618 -74.28 -3.51 65.47
N ASP A 619 -74.24 -4.08 64.26
CA ASP A 619 -75.38 -4.41 63.36
C ASP A 619 -76.65 -3.52 63.33
N GLU A 620 -76.95 -2.91 62.16
CA GLU A 620 -78.19 -3.24 61.39
C GLU A 620 -78.26 -2.59 59.97
N SER A 621 -78.66 -3.42 58.98
CA SER A 621 -79.43 -3.09 57.75
C SER A 621 -78.84 -2.27 56.57
N ASP A 622 -78.49 -3.00 55.50
CA ASP A 622 -79.07 -2.98 54.15
C ASP A 622 -79.16 -1.68 53.30
N GLU A 623 -78.27 -1.62 52.28
CA GLU A 623 -78.46 -1.19 50.86
C GLU A 623 -79.08 0.20 50.50
N PRO A 624 -78.51 0.92 49.48
CA PRO A 624 -78.35 0.36 48.13
C PRO A 624 -77.04 0.68 47.37
N ASP A 625 -76.81 -0.12 46.31
CA ASP A 625 -76.00 0.13 45.10
C ASP A 625 -74.63 0.83 45.25
N ASN A 626 -73.57 0.02 45.23
CA ASN A 626 -72.25 0.43 44.73
C ASN A 626 -72.37 0.77 43.23
N PRO A 627 -71.87 1.92 42.76
CA PRO A 627 -70.50 1.90 42.22
C PRO A 627 -69.71 3.19 42.49
N ASP A 628 -68.74 3.14 43.41
CA ASP A 628 -67.60 4.07 43.43
C ASP A 628 -66.37 3.38 44.06
N GLU A 629 -65.66 2.56 43.28
CA GLU A 629 -64.35 2.02 43.69
C GLU A 629 -63.31 3.14 43.64
N SER A 630 -62.85 3.58 44.81
CA SER A 630 -61.98 4.75 44.94
C SER A 630 -60.56 4.50 44.41
N ASP A 631 -60.14 5.29 43.42
CA ASP A 631 -58.85 5.24 42.72
C ASP A 631 -57.63 4.93 43.62
N THR A 632 -57.13 3.69 43.53
CA THR A 632 -55.68 3.55 43.32
C THR A 632 -55.40 3.84 41.85
N PRO A 633 -54.36 4.61 41.49
CA PRO A 633 -54.04 4.84 40.08
C PRO A 633 -53.62 3.52 39.44
N VAL A 634 -54.51 2.91 38.66
CA VAL A 634 -54.27 1.65 37.94
C VAL A 634 -53.31 1.89 36.78
N TYR A 635 -52.03 2.04 37.11
CA TYR A 635 -50.94 2.11 36.14
C TYR A 635 -50.94 0.86 35.28
N ARG A 636 -50.92 1.05 33.96
CA ARG A 636 -50.86 -0.06 33.02
C ARG A 636 -49.42 -0.56 32.93
N LEU A 637 -49.20 -1.82 33.27
CA LEU A 637 -47.87 -2.43 33.18
C LEU A 637 -47.36 -2.42 31.73
N CYS A 638 -46.09 -2.06 31.55
CA CYS A 638 -45.34 -2.19 30.31
C CYS A 638 -43.89 -2.60 30.55
N ASP A 639 -43.16 -2.92 29.48
CA ASP A 639 -41.71 -3.07 29.44
C ASP A 639 -41.19 -2.27 28.23
N VAL A 640 -40.39 -1.22 28.48
CA VAL A 640 -39.69 -0.46 27.44
C VAL A 640 -38.20 -0.34 27.75
N TRP A 641 -37.36 -0.94 26.90
CA TRP A 641 -35.91 -0.98 27.10
C TRP A 641 -35.12 -0.20 26.04
N VAL A 642 -33.85 0.06 26.35
CA VAL A 642 -32.88 0.70 25.48
C VAL A 642 -31.58 -0.09 25.43
N ASN A 643 -30.94 -0.14 24.25
CA ASN A 643 -29.57 -0.62 24.11
C ASN A 643 -28.72 0.27 23.21
N LEU A 644 -27.40 0.11 23.32
CA LEU A 644 -26.40 0.78 22.49
C LEU A 644 -25.54 -0.25 21.75
N SER A 645 -25.17 0.09 20.52
CA SER A 645 -24.09 -0.55 19.77
C SER A 645 -23.14 0.53 19.24
N SER A 646 -21.88 0.48 19.66
CA SER A 646 -20.83 1.46 19.34
C SER A 646 -19.48 0.76 19.17
N PRO A 647 -18.58 1.28 18.32
CA PRO A 647 -17.21 0.75 18.22
C PRO A 647 -16.45 1.02 19.54
N PRO A 648 -15.47 0.19 19.91
CA PRO A 648 -14.71 0.37 21.16
C PRO A 648 -13.71 1.55 21.10
N THR A 649 -13.32 1.96 19.90
CA THR A 649 -12.26 2.95 19.64
C THR A 649 -12.61 3.81 18.42
N ALA A 650 -12.08 5.03 18.38
CA ALA A 650 -12.03 5.90 17.21
C ALA A 650 -10.70 6.68 17.22
N PHE A 651 -10.15 7.10 16.07
CA PHE A 651 -8.98 7.98 16.08
C PHE A 651 -9.40 9.45 16.25
N GLU A 652 -8.50 10.28 16.80
CA GLU A 652 -8.81 11.69 17.04
C GLU A 652 -9.22 12.43 15.76
N ARG A 653 -10.23 13.30 15.87
CA ARG A 653 -10.88 14.05 14.78
C ARG A 653 -11.63 13.24 13.72
N GLU A 654 -11.68 11.91 13.79
CA GLU A 654 -12.49 11.10 12.86
C GLU A 654 -13.99 11.19 13.14
N VAL A 655 -14.81 10.78 12.16
CA VAL A 655 -16.24 10.53 12.37
C VAL A 655 -16.43 9.13 12.96
N TYR A 656 -17.06 9.06 14.13
CA TYR A 656 -17.57 7.80 14.67
C TYR A 656 -19.09 7.73 14.50
N ASN A 657 -19.61 6.51 14.49
CA ASN A 657 -21.05 6.24 14.52
C ASN A 657 -21.39 5.32 15.70
N PHE A 658 -22.65 5.36 16.12
CA PHE A 658 -23.25 4.37 17.02
C PHE A 658 -24.75 4.28 16.78
N THR A 659 -25.35 3.12 17.04
CA THR A 659 -26.80 2.93 16.92
C THR A 659 -27.41 2.78 18.30
N VAL A 660 -28.47 3.56 18.55
CA VAL A 660 -29.32 3.42 19.73
C VAL A 660 -30.57 2.65 19.34
N TYR A 661 -30.93 1.65 20.14
CA TYR A 661 -32.12 0.84 19.95
C TYR A 661 -33.07 1.06 21.11
N PHE A 662 -34.35 1.24 20.80
CA PHE A 662 -35.43 1.35 21.77
C PHE A 662 -36.52 0.35 21.43
N ALA A 663 -37.15 -0.25 22.44
CA ALA A 663 -38.15 -1.28 22.23
C ALA A 663 -39.34 -1.15 23.19
N ASN A 664 -40.44 -1.77 22.81
CA ASN A 664 -41.60 -2.05 23.65
C ASN A 664 -41.84 -3.56 23.59
N SER A 665 -41.56 -4.31 24.66
CA SER A 665 -41.75 -5.77 24.68
C SER A 665 -43.18 -6.20 25.01
N THR A 666 -44.15 -5.28 25.00
CA THR A 666 -45.52 -5.59 25.43
C THR A 666 -46.45 -5.97 24.29
N ASP A 667 -47.54 -6.65 24.65
CA ASP A 667 -48.73 -6.92 23.82
C ASP A 667 -49.54 -5.66 23.46
N LYS A 668 -49.13 -4.46 23.92
CA LYS A 668 -49.90 -3.21 23.83
C LYS A 668 -49.13 -2.18 23.01
N ALA A 669 -49.87 -1.37 22.24
CA ALA A 669 -49.29 -0.17 21.65
C ALA A 669 -49.13 0.92 22.72
N LEU A 670 -48.00 1.62 22.70
CA LEU A 670 -47.64 2.71 23.61
C LEU A 670 -47.50 4.01 22.81
N SER A 671 -48.07 5.11 23.31
CA SER A 671 -47.94 6.44 22.71
C SER A 671 -47.22 7.39 23.66
N ASP A 672 -46.43 8.33 23.12
CA ASP A 672 -45.65 9.31 23.87
C ASP A 672 -44.62 8.68 24.84
N VAL A 673 -44.03 7.55 24.45
CA VAL A 673 -42.86 6.96 25.12
C VAL A 673 -41.70 7.94 24.99
N ARG A 674 -41.02 8.26 26.09
CA ARG A 674 -39.99 9.31 26.15
C ARG A 674 -38.62 8.70 25.88
N LEU A 675 -37.85 9.31 24.98
CA LEU A 675 -36.49 8.89 24.64
C LEU A 675 -35.52 10.02 24.98
N ASN A 676 -34.33 9.67 25.46
CA ASN A 676 -33.21 10.59 25.65
C ASN A 676 -31.91 9.89 25.24
N VAL A 677 -31.07 10.57 24.46
CA VAL A 677 -29.74 10.10 24.06
C VAL A 677 -28.78 11.25 24.20
N THR A 678 -27.63 11.00 24.81
CA THR A 678 -26.61 12.00 25.07
C THR A 678 -25.21 11.54 24.67
N ILE A 679 -24.41 12.50 24.21
CA ILE A 679 -22.97 12.37 23.98
C ILE A 679 -22.29 13.36 24.93
N ASN A 680 -21.41 12.88 25.81
CA ASN A 680 -20.75 13.67 26.85
C ASN A 680 -21.74 14.55 27.64
N GLY A 681 -22.90 13.96 27.99
CA GLY A 681 -24.00 14.61 28.72
C GLY A 681 -24.85 15.61 27.93
N LYS A 682 -24.62 15.79 26.61
CA LYS A 682 -25.41 16.69 25.74
C LYS A 682 -26.39 15.91 24.87
N THR A 683 -27.66 16.29 24.87
CA THR A 683 -28.72 15.62 24.10
C THR A 683 -28.48 15.65 22.59
N VAL A 684 -28.69 14.51 21.95
CA VAL A 684 -28.50 14.28 20.50
C VAL A 684 -29.79 14.63 19.73
N PRO A 685 -29.77 15.57 18.76
CA PRO A 685 -30.97 15.99 18.04
C PRO A 685 -31.46 14.98 16.98
N ALA A 686 -30.67 13.96 16.64
CA ALA A 686 -31.06 12.90 15.71
C ALA A 686 -32.10 11.92 16.31
N VAL A 687 -32.30 11.94 17.63
CA VAL A 687 -33.26 11.08 18.34
C VAL A 687 -34.43 11.95 18.83
N PRO A 688 -35.70 11.62 18.52
CA PRO A 688 -36.85 12.40 18.94
C PRO A 688 -37.14 12.19 20.43
N ALA A 689 -37.44 13.26 21.16
CA ALA A 689 -37.68 13.21 22.61
C ALA A 689 -38.91 12.36 23.02
N THR A 690 -39.85 12.12 22.11
CA THR A 690 -40.92 11.12 22.26
C THR A 690 -41.16 10.34 20.97
N THR A 691 -41.67 9.11 21.10
CA THR A 691 -42.17 8.32 19.98
C THR A 691 -43.29 7.36 20.41
N ASN A 692 -44.05 6.84 19.44
CA ASN A 692 -45.09 5.84 19.67
C ASN A 692 -44.60 4.46 19.19
N PHE A 693 -44.85 3.41 19.95
CA PHE A 693 -44.53 2.02 19.60
C PHE A 693 -45.81 1.20 19.39
N LYS A 694 -45.83 0.33 18.39
CA LYS A 694 -46.78 -0.80 18.36
C LYS A 694 -46.40 -1.85 19.42
N ALA A 695 -47.28 -2.82 19.67
CA ALA A 695 -46.95 -4.01 20.44
C ALA A 695 -45.72 -4.72 19.84
N TYR A 696 -44.79 -5.16 20.69
CA TYR A 696 -43.53 -5.83 20.32
C TYR A 696 -42.65 -5.06 19.30
N GLU A 697 -42.81 -3.74 19.15
CA GLU A 697 -42.06 -2.94 18.17
C GLU A 697 -40.70 -2.49 18.71
N LYS A 698 -39.66 -2.64 17.87
CA LYS A 698 -38.31 -2.10 18.09
C LYS A 698 -38.05 -0.95 17.10
N LYS A 699 -37.24 0.03 17.49
CA LYS A 699 -36.81 1.17 16.67
C LYS A 699 -35.33 1.46 16.89
N SER A 700 -34.61 1.73 15.81
CA SER A 700 -33.21 2.16 15.83
C SER A 700 -33.06 3.63 15.42
N TYR A 701 -32.02 4.26 15.96
CA TYR A 701 -31.56 5.58 15.54
C TYR A 701 -30.04 5.57 15.41
N LEU A 702 -29.55 5.76 14.18
CA LEU A 702 -28.13 5.95 13.92
C LEU A 702 -27.71 7.36 14.34
N VAL A 703 -26.62 7.46 15.09
CA VAL A 703 -26.04 8.73 15.56
C VAL A 703 -24.59 8.81 15.09
N THR A 704 -24.21 9.94 14.51
CA THR A 704 -22.84 10.24 14.09
C THR A 704 -22.28 11.41 14.89
N GLY A 705 -20.97 11.41 15.10
CA GLY A 705 -20.25 12.48 15.78
C GLY A 705 -18.78 12.50 15.38
N THR A 706 -18.05 13.54 15.77
CA THR A 706 -16.61 13.67 15.52
C THR A 706 -15.83 13.47 16.81
N ALA A 707 -14.76 12.68 16.77
CA ALA A 707 -13.92 12.35 17.91
C ALA A 707 -13.14 13.56 18.43
N GLY A 708 -12.89 13.57 19.74
CA GLY A 708 -12.17 14.64 20.44
C GLY A 708 -10.65 14.52 20.30
N GLU A 709 -9.93 15.06 21.29
CA GLU A 709 -8.49 14.87 21.45
C GLU A 709 -8.17 13.46 21.97
N LYS A 710 -7.03 12.90 21.56
CA LYS A 710 -6.53 11.59 22.03
C LYS A 710 -6.58 11.43 23.57
N GLY A 711 -6.99 10.25 24.02
CA GLY A 711 -7.06 9.88 25.44
C GLY A 711 -8.27 10.41 26.21
N ILE A 712 -9.15 11.21 25.59
CA ILE A 712 -10.44 11.62 26.20
C ILE A 712 -11.54 10.68 25.68
N PRO A 713 -12.11 9.78 26.50
CA PRO A 713 -13.18 8.89 26.05
C PRO A 713 -14.46 9.65 25.73
N ILE A 714 -15.22 9.14 24.77
CA ILE A 714 -16.53 9.66 24.38
C ILE A 714 -17.59 8.86 25.12
N GLN A 715 -18.25 9.50 26.10
CA GLN A 715 -19.30 8.88 26.90
C GLN A 715 -20.65 9.00 26.17
N ILE A 716 -21.24 7.85 25.86
CA ILE A 716 -22.57 7.74 25.26
C ILE A 716 -23.52 7.20 26.33
N ALA A 717 -24.66 7.85 26.52
CA ALA A 717 -25.70 7.36 27.42
C ALA A 717 -27.09 7.57 26.79
N ALA A 718 -27.91 6.52 26.84
CA ALA A 718 -29.28 6.50 26.34
C ALA A 718 -30.25 6.01 27.43
N GLN A 719 -31.45 6.58 27.41
CA GLN A 719 -32.51 6.32 28.38
C GLN A 719 -33.85 6.32 27.68
N VAL A 720 -34.71 5.38 28.06
CA VAL A 720 -36.14 5.39 27.78
C VAL A 720 -36.91 5.62 29.09
N LEU A 721 -38.13 6.14 28.99
CA LEU A 721 -39.08 6.19 30.10
C LEU A 721 -40.49 5.86 29.58
N PRO A 722 -41.29 5.09 30.34
CA PRO A 722 -42.66 4.74 29.95
C PRO A 722 -43.55 5.99 29.81
N PRO A 723 -44.65 5.91 29.05
CA PRO A 723 -45.57 7.01 28.87
C PRO A 723 -46.44 7.23 30.12
N ASN A 724 -47.01 8.44 30.26
CA ASN A 724 -47.80 8.79 31.44
C ASN A 724 -49.02 7.87 31.60
N GLY A 725 -49.21 7.32 32.81
CA GLY A 725 -50.27 6.34 33.11
C GLY A 725 -49.87 4.87 32.87
N TYR A 726 -48.66 4.63 32.40
CA TYR A 726 -48.03 3.32 32.39
C TYR A 726 -46.91 3.25 33.44
N MET A 727 -46.61 2.05 33.93
CA MET A 727 -45.50 1.77 34.84
C MET A 727 -44.67 0.64 34.23
N ASP A 728 -43.36 0.83 34.19
CA ASP A 728 -42.45 -0.20 33.69
C ASP A 728 -42.30 -1.34 34.71
N THR A 729 -42.29 -2.57 34.23
CA THR A 729 -42.02 -3.79 35.03
C THR A 729 -40.53 -4.08 35.18
N ASP A 730 -39.67 -3.53 34.31
CA ASP A 730 -38.22 -3.64 34.42
C ASP A 730 -37.55 -2.27 34.24
N LEU A 731 -37.42 -1.55 35.36
CA LEU A 731 -36.70 -0.27 35.41
C LEU A 731 -35.18 -0.40 35.22
N SER A 732 -34.62 -1.61 35.20
CA SER A 732 -33.18 -1.83 35.03
C SER A 732 -32.76 -1.76 33.56
N ASN A 733 -33.62 -2.21 32.64
CA ASN A 733 -33.38 -2.19 31.20
C ASN A 733 -33.61 -0.80 30.53
N ASN A 734 -34.16 0.15 31.28
CA ASN A 734 -34.56 1.49 30.81
C ASN A 734 -33.36 2.43 30.54
N GLN A 735 -32.12 2.03 30.80
CA GLN A 735 -30.90 2.82 30.57
C GLN A 735 -29.73 1.99 30.02
N ALA A 736 -28.95 2.56 29.11
CA ALA A 736 -27.74 1.96 28.55
C ALA A 736 -26.63 3.01 28.38
N SER A 737 -25.36 2.62 28.55
CA SER A 737 -24.20 3.50 28.37
C SER A 737 -22.99 2.77 27.80
N ALA A 738 -22.18 3.46 27.00
CA ALA A 738 -20.93 2.97 26.42
C ALA A 738 -19.87 4.08 26.39
N GLU A 739 -18.59 3.70 26.32
CA GLU A 739 -17.47 4.63 26.11
C GLU A 739 -16.69 4.24 24.83
N ILE A 740 -16.40 5.21 23.98
CA ILE A 740 -15.50 5.05 22.82
C ILE A 740 -14.16 5.66 23.18
N MET A 741 -13.08 4.87 23.14
CA MET A 741 -11.73 5.36 23.43
C MET A 741 -11.12 6.10 22.24
N VAL A 742 -10.72 7.37 22.43
CA VAL A 742 -10.08 8.16 21.35
C VAL A 742 -8.58 7.89 21.33
N LEU A 743 -8.08 7.41 20.18
CA LEU A 743 -6.69 7.04 19.94
C LEU A 743 -5.93 8.05 19.08
N GLU A 744 -4.60 7.99 19.15
CA GLU A 744 -3.67 8.76 18.33
C GLU A 744 -3.34 8.04 17.02
N ARG A 745 -3.06 8.79 15.95
CA ARG A 745 -2.60 8.23 14.66
C ARG A 745 -1.13 7.76 14.76
N PRO A 746 -0.74 6.65 14.10
CA PRO A 746 0.65 6.22 14.04
C PRO A 746 1.54 7.20 13.26
N TYR A 747 1.03 7.79 12.16
CA TYR A 747 1.75 8.72 11.30
C TYR A 747 0.92 9.99 11.02
N ASP A 748 1.58 11.14 10.84
CA ASP A 748 1.01 12.40 10.34
C ASP A 748 2.16 13.18 9.70
N LEU A 749 2.37 13.02 8.39
CA LEU A 749 3.47 13.70 7.70
C LEU A 749 3.10 15.15 7.40
N ASP A 750 4.09 16.03 7.25
CA ASP A 750 3.84 17.35 6.66
C ASP A 750 4.97 17.84 5.76
N VAL A 751 4.62 18.63 4.75
CA VAL A 751 5.59 19.39 3.97
C VAL A 751 5.53 20.85 4.44
N GLN A 752 6.57 21.30 5.14
CA GLN A 752 6.53 22.54 5.92
C GLN A 752 7.00 23.77 5.15
N ARG A 753 7.92 23.59 4.19
CA ARG A 753 8.40 24.65 3.27
C ARG A 753 9.24 24.07 2.14
N ILE A 754 9.38 24.86 1.08
CA ILE A 754 10.37 24.68 0.01
C ILE A 754 11.25 25.94 -0.04
N THR A 755 12.58 25.80 -0.13
CA THR A 755 13.53 26.92 -0.17
C THR A 755 14.71 26.68 -1.12
N PRO A 756 15.21 27.69 -1.86
CA PRO A 756 14.78 29.09 -1.90
C PRO A 756 13.56 29.37 -2.82
N ASP A 757 13.08 30.62 -2.82
CA ASP A 757 12.04 31.16 -3.71
C ASP A 757 12.63 31.84 -4.97
N ARG A 758 13.95 31.95 -5.07
CA ARG A 758 14.66 32.68 -6.15
C ARG A 758 15.83 31.89 -6.66
N TYR A 759 15.95 31.87 -7.98
CA TYR A 759 16.98 31.16 -8.73
C TYR A 759 17.55 32.08 -9.81
N LYS A 760 18.81 31.87 -10.18
CA LYS A 760 19.49 32.61 -11.25
C LYS A 760 19.64 31.67 -12.45
N GLU A 761 19.37 32.15 -13.66
CA GLU A 761 19.34 31.32 -14.85
C GLU A 761 20.68 30.64 -15.21
N ASN A 762 20.61 29.55 -15.97
CA ASN A 762 21.76 28.74 -16.44
C ASN A 762 22.68 28.23 -15.30
N GLN A 763 22.13 27.94 -14.12
CA GLN A 763 22.86 27.41 -12.97
C GLN A 763 22.42 26.01 -12.55
N VAL A 764 23.37 25.24 -12.03
CA VAL A 764 23.12 24.11 -11.14
C VAL A 764 22.68 24.67 -9.79
N VAL A 765 21.54 24.27 -9.26
CA VAL A 765 20.97 24.80 -8.01
C VAL A 765 20.60 23.68 -7.04
N VAL A 766 20.43 24.04 -5.77
CA VAL A 766 20.00 23.12 -4.71
C VAL A 766 18.74 23.68 -4.07
N THR A 767 17.69 22.87 -4.04
CA THR A 767 16.42 23.18 -3.38
C THR A 767 16.25 22.25 -2.18
N THR A 768 15.73 22.79 -1.09
CA THR A 768 15.47 22.07 0.15
C THR A 768 13.98 22.03 0.42
N VAL A 769 13.47 20.84 0.71
CA VAL A 769 12.12 20.59 1.20
C VAL A 769 12.24 20.24 2.67
N LYS A 770 11.60 21.02 3.55
CA LYS A 770 11.50 20.65 4.97
C LYS A 770 10.25 19.79 5.14
N VAL A 771 10.43 18.58 5.65
CA VAL A 771 9.35 17.64 5.92
C VAL A 771 9.32 17.27 7.40
N GLY A 772 8.16 16.90 7.92
CA GLY A 772 7.99 16.48 9.30
C GLY A 772 7.17 15.21 9.45
N ASN A 773 7.23 14.69 10.67
CA ASN A 773 6.45 13.59 11.17
C ASN A 773 5.91 14.00 12.56
N ARG A 774 4.59 14.15 12.65
CA ARG A 774 3.85 14.49 13.87
C ARG A 774 3.08 13.29 14.42
N GLY A 775 3.24 12.12 13.80
CA GLY A 775 2.69 10.86 14.29
C GLY A 775 3.51 10.29 15.44
N SER A 776 2.97 9.25 16.06
CA SER A 776 3.52 8.63 17.27
C SER A 776 4.59 7.56 17.04
N LEU A 777 4.88 7.20 15.78
CA LEU A 777 5.90 6.25 15.34
C LEU A 777 7.05 6.92 14.56
N ASP A 778 8.23 6.29 14.58
CA ASP A 778 9.41 6.72 13.83
C ASP A 778 9.40 6.18 12.38
N PHE A 779 10.13 6.84 11.48
CA PHE A 779 10.46 6.36 10.13
C PHE A 779 11.94 6.02 10.01
N THR A 780 12.25 4.73 9.86
CA THR A 780 13.59 4.14 9.89
C THR A 780 14.00 3.58 8.51
N PRO A 781 15.30 3.28 8.27
CA PRO A 781 15.76 2.74 6.99
C PRO A 781 15.12 1.39 6.63
N GLY A 782 14.18 1.42 5.69
CA GLY A 782 13.37 0.27 5.25
C GLY A 782 11.89 0.62 5.12
N GLU A 783 11.43 1.63 5.86
CA GLU A 783 10.13 2.26 5.69
C GLU A 783 10.25 3.33 4.59
N ASN A 784 9.76 3.01 3.39
CA ASN A 784 10.00 3.79 2.17
C ASN A 784 9.14 5.06 2.08
N VAL A 785 9.37 6.03 2.97
CA VAL A 785 8.81 7.38 2.82
C VAL A 785 9.52 8.09 1.67
N THR A 786 8.77 8.39 0.62
CA THR A 786 9.22 9.11 -0.59
C THR A 786 8.70 10.54 -0.62
N VAL A 787 9.53 11.46 -1.10
CA VAL A 787 9.15 12.83 -1.47
C VAL A 787 9.26 12.99 -2.99
N LEU A 788 8.17 13.37 -3.64
CA LEU A 788 8.10 13.79 -5.04
C LEU A 788 8.15 15.32 -5.11
N PHE A 789 9.17 15.86 -5.75
CA PHE A 789 9.31 17.28 -6.07
C PHE A 789 9.03 17.54 -7.55
N GLN A 790 8.29 18.60 -7.87
CA GLN A 790 7.87 18.95 -9.23
C GLN A 790 7.99 20.46 -9.49
N ILE A 791 8.28 20.81 -10.76
CA ILE A 791 8.16 22.15 -11.30
C ILE A 791 7.39 22.08 -12.64
N PRO A 792 6.06 22.22 -12.64
CA PRO A 792 5.22 21.99 -13.82
C PRO A 792 5.58 22.89 -15.01
N GLU A 793 5.97 24.14 -14.79
CA GLU A 793 6.35 25.08 -15.87
C GLU A 793 7.69 24.72 -16.54
N LEU A 794 8.37 23.66 -16.09
CA LEU A 794 9.60 23.10 -16.65
C LEU A 794 9.47 21.62 -17.05
N SER A 795 8.30 21.00 -16.84
CA SER A 795 8.12 19.53 -16.85
C SER A 795 9.14 18.77 -15.99
N TYR A 796 9.69 19.42 -14.96
CA TYR A 796 10.69 18.80 -14.09
C TYR A 796 10.00 18.01 -12.97
N GLN A 797 10.43 16.78 -12.74
CA GLN A 797 10.03 15.99 -11.58
C GLN A 797 11.19 15.15 -11.04
N LYS A 798 11.23 14.97 -9.72
CA LYS A 798 12.23 14.13 -9.04
C LYS A 798 11.64 13.49 -7.79
N ARG A 799 11.71 12.15 -7.71
CA ARG A 799 11.50 11.39 -6.46
C ARG A 799 12.80 11.33 -5.64
N ILE A 800 12.65 11.33 -4.33
CA ILE A 800 13.69 11.09 -3.33
C ILE A 800 13.12 10.15 -2.27
N ASP A 801 13.68 8.96 -2.16
CA ASP A 801 13.17 7.87 -1.33
C ASP A 801 13.95 7.73 0.00
N ALA A 802 13.45 6.88 0.90
CA ALA A 802 14.08 6.55 2.20
C ALA A 802 14.36 7.77 3.11
N VAL A 803 13.34 8.62 3.30
CA VAL A 803 13.40 9.77 4.21
C VAL A 803 13.22 9.32 5.66
N VAL A 804 14.32 9.31 6.43
CA VAL A 804 14.30 8.97 7.86
C VAL A 804 13.88 10.16 8.73
N MET A 805 12.96 9.92 9.68
CA MET A 805 12.44 10.90 10.64
C MET A 805 12.01 10.22 11.95
N GLU A 806 12.60 10.63 13.07
CA GLU A 806 12.04 10.35 14.41
C GLU A 806 10.61 10.93 14.51
N LYS A 807 9.79 10.40 15.40
CA LYS A 807 8.48 10.98 15.73
C LYS A 807 8.57 12.38 16.32
N ASP A 808 7.47 13.13 16.24
CA ASP A 808 7.38 14.53 16.68
C ASP A 808 8.48 15.46 16.11
N THR A 809 9.08 15.11 14.97
CA THR A 809 10.30 15.73 14.43
C THR A 809 10.16 16.27 13.01
N TRP A 810 11.26 16.82 12.48
CA TRP A 810 11.41 17.17 11.07
C TRP A 810 12.78 16.76 10.53
N ASN A 811 12.89 16.62 9.22
CA ASN A 811 14.17 16.51 8.52
C ASN A 811 14.17 17.38 7.25
N VAL A 812 15.30 17.47 6.55
CA VAL A 812 15.43 18.25 5.30
C VAL A 812 15.85 17.34 4.17
N VAL A 813 14.97 17.22 3.18
CA VAL A 813 15.25 16.57 1.90
C VAL A 813 15.87 17.62 0.97
N SER A 814 17.05 17.31 0.43
CA SER A 814 17.79 18.20 -0.45
C SER A 814 17.85 17.60 -1.86
N LEU A 815 17.51 18.39 -2.86
CA LEU A 815 17.52 17.97 -4.26
C LEU A 815 18.31 18.97 -5.12
N ARG A 816 18.89 18.47 -6.21
CA ARG A 816 19.74 19.23 -7.12
C ARG A 816 19.16 19.18 -8.53
N TRP A 817 19.04 20.33 -9.17
CA TRP A 817 18.48 20.50 -10.51
C TRP A 817 19.13 21.68 -11.22
N ASP A 818 18.90 21.81 -12.52
CA ASP A 818 19.51 22.84 -13.36
C ASP A 818 18.45 23.81 -13.89
N THR A 819 18.67 25.12 -13.70
CA THR A 819 17.75 26.16 -14.17
C THR A 819 17.93 26.40 -15.68
N PRO A 820 16.86 26.57 -16.47
CA PRO A 820 16.97 26.95 -17.88
C PRO A 820 17.51 28.37 -18.08
N ASN A 821 17.85 28.69 -19.34
CA ASN A 821 17.98 30.03 -19.87
C ASN A 821 16.60 30.72 -19.92
N VAL A 822 16.48 31.99 -19.53
CA VAL A 822 15.20 32.73 -19.58
C VAL A 822 15.35 34.14 -20.13
N GLN A 823 14.56 34.47 -21.16
CA GLN A 823 14.63 35.78 -21.84
C GLN A 823 14.02 36.94 -21.02
N ALA A 824 13.35 36.63 -19.92
CA ALA A 824 12.87 37.54 -18.87
C ALA A 824 12.70 36.73 -17.57
N ASP A 825 12.51 37.39 -16.43
CA ASP A 825 12.20 36.70 -15.17
C ASP A 825 10.98 35.78 -15.36
N LYS A 826 11.17 34.48 -15.06
CA LYS A 826 10.16 33.43 -15.23
C LYS A 826 9.64 32.99 -13.88
N ASP A 827 8.37 33.29 -13.61
CA ASP A 827 7.61 32.69 -12.51
C ASP A 827 7.50 31.17 -12.71
N ILE A 828 7.70 30.42 -11.63
CA ILE A 828 7.54 28.96 -11.56
C ILE A 828 6.84 28.55 -10.26
N THR A 829 6.29 27.33 -10.25
CA THR A 829 5.62 26.72 -9.11
C THR A 829 6.42 25.52 -8.65
N LEU A 830 7.03 25.60 -7.46
CA LEU A 830 7.66 24.45 -6.82
C LEU A 830 6.57 23.71 -6.05
N ILE A 831 6.40 22.42 -6.32
CA ILE A 831 5.47 21.55 -5.60
C ILE A 831 6.30 20.44 -4.95
N ALA A 832 6.02 20.12 -3.69
CA ALA A 832 6.57 18.96 -3.02
C ALA A 832 5.45 18.17 -2.36
N ILE A 833 5.44 16.86 -2.61
CA ILE A 833 4.46 15.88 -2.16
C ILE A 833 5.22 14.81 -1.37
N ILE A 834 4.90 14.62 -0.10
CA ILE A 834 5.37 13.45 0.68
C ILE A 834 4.31 12.34 0.62
N ASN A 835 4.72 11.08 0.72
CA ASN A 835 3.83 9.91 0.54
C ASN A 835 3.00 9.99 -0.78
N PRO A 836 3.62 10.26 -1.95
CA PRO A 836 2.90 10.53 -3.20
C PRO A 836 2.12 9.33 -3.75
N ASP A 837 2.47 8.12 -3.31
CA ASP A 837 1.84 6.86 -3.72
C ASP A 837 0.80 6.37 -2.71
N GLN A 838 0.56 7.13 -1.63
CA GLN A 838 -0.41 6.87 -0.56
C GLN A 838 -0.24 5.51 0.15
N THR A 839 0.97 4.94 0.18
CA THR A 839 1.29 3.61 0.73
C THR A 839 1.31 3.53 2.27
N LEU A 840 0.65 4.48 2.95
CA LEU A 840 0.53 4.58 4.41
C LEU A 840 -0.94 4.86 4.78
N ASP A 841 -1.76 3.82 4.79
CA ASP A 841 -3.24 3.90 4.96
C ASP A 841 -3.70 4.44 6.34
N ASN A 842 -2.76 4.73 7.24
CA ASN A 842 -2.98 5.07 8.65
C ASN A 842 -2.45 6.48 9.03
N GLU A 843 -2.34 7.36 8.04
CA GLU A 843 -1.89 8.75 8.17
C GLU A 843 -2.97 9.72 8.74
N GLY A 844 -2.54 10.78 9.44
CA GLY A 844 -3.39 11.76 10.13
C GLY A 844 -4.30 12.60 9.24
N SER A 845 -3.72 13.26 8.24
CA SER A 845 -4.40 13.80 7.05
C SER A 845 -3.40 13.92 5.91
N THR A 846 -3.85 13.74 4.67
CA THR A 846 -3.03 13.97 3.48
C THR A 846 -3.08 15.42 3.00
N ASP A 847 -3.91 16.29 3.60
CA ASP A 847 -3.98 17.73 3.27
C ASP A 847 -2.63 18.44 3.48
N ASN A 848 -1.88 18.03 4.51
CA ASN A 848 -0.57 18.57 4.86
C ASN A 848 0.59 18.00 4.04
N ASN A 849 0.34 16.99 3.19
CA ASN A 849 1.39 16.31 2.43
C ASN A 849 1.83 17.06 1.17
N ILE A 850 1.10 18.10 0.76
CA ILE A 850 1.39 18.89 -0.44
C ILE A 850 1.72 20.33 -0.05
N TYR A 851 2.96 20.77 -0.28
CA TYR A 851 3.34 22.18 -0.19
C TYR A 851 3.59 22.77 -1.57
N THR A 852 3.08 23.98 -1.81
CA THR A 852 3.29 24.73 -3.04
C THR A 852 3.96 26.07 -2.73
N GLN A 853 5.14 26.31 -3.33
CA GLN A 853 5.88 27.56 -3.25
C GLN A 853 5.95 28.23 -4.62
N LYS A 854 5.56 29.51 -4.70
CA LYS A 854 5.88 30.33 -5.89
C LYS A 854 7.34 30.77 -5.83
N ALA A 855 8.03 30.66 -6.96
CA ALA A 855 9.43 31.02 -7.10
C ALA A 855 9.71 31.68 -8.46
N VAL A 856 10.87 32.33 -8.60
CA VAL A 856 11.27 33.04 -9.83
C VAL A 856 12.66 32.63 -10.28
N ILE A 857 12.81 32.30 -11.57
CA ILE A 857 14.11 32.21 -12.25
C ILE A 857 14.40 33.59 -12.86
N GLN A 858 15.49 34.23 -12.43
CA GLN A 858 15.82 35.59 -12.82
C GLN A 858 16.72 35.63 -14.08
N ASN A 859 16.39 36.53 -15.02
CA ASN A 859 17.23 36.86 -16.18
C ASN A 859 18.45 37.69 -15.74
N VAL A 860 19.65 37.32 -16.21
CA VAL A 860 20.92 37.98 -15.86
C VAL A 860 21.44 38.84 -17.02
N THR A 861 20.76 39.96 -17.28
CA THR A 861 21.23 40.95 -18.26
C THR A 861 22.30 41.85 -17.65
N TYR A 862 23.58 41.57 -17.94
CA TYR A 862 24.69 42.50 -17.67
C TYR A 862 24.56 43.76 -18.54
N LYS A 863 24.62 44.94 -17.93
CA LYS A 863 24.56 46.23 -18.63
C LYS A 863 25.93 46.62 -19.18
N GLU A 864 25.96 47.38 -20.26
CA GLU A 864 27.17 48.07 -20.72
C GLU A 864 27.60 49.11 -19.65
N PRO A 865 28.88 49.12 -19.23
CA PRO A 865 29.33 49.97 -18.11
C PRO A 865 29.64 51.41 -18.56
N GLU A 866 29.09 52.41 -17.85
CA GLU A 866 29.36 53.83 -18.12
C GLU A 866 30.63 54.34 -17.41
N GLU A 867 31.63 54.78 -18.17
CA GLU A 867 32.84 55.42 -17.60
C GLU A 867 32.51 56.72 -16.84
N SER A 868 33.06 56.86 -15.64
CA SER A 868 32.97 58.07 -14.83
C SER A 868 34.33 58.50 -14.27
N ARG A 869 34.68 59.77 -14.47
CA ARG A 869 35.86 60.39 -13.84
C ARG A 869 35.68 60.67 -12.34
N MET A 870 34.49 60.43 -11.80
CA MET A 870 34.24 60.42 -10.35
C MET A 870 34.56 59.03 -9.81
N LEU A 871 35.72 58.91 -9.16
CA LEU A 871 36.22 57.66 -8.57
C LEU A 871 35.86 57.62 -7.08
N PRO A 872 34.85 56.84 -6.65
CA PRO A 872 34.54 56.63 -5.24
C PRO A 872 35.51 55.63 -4.59
N ASP A 873 35.50 55.57 -3.25
CA ASP A 873 36.11 54.45 -2.52
C ASP A 873 35.30 53.15 -2.73
N PRO A 874 35.91 51.96 -2.62
CA PRO A 874 35.20 50.68 -2.74
C PRO A 874 34.07 50.56 -1.71
N PRO A 875 32.80 50.35 -2.10
CA PRO A 875 31.68 50.28 -1.17
C PRO A 875 31.74 49.01 -0.31
N LYS A 876 31.30 49.07 0.95
CA LYS A 876 31.12 47.86 1.77
C LYS A 876 30.03 46.99 1.13
N ARG A 877 30.29 45.68 1.08
CA ARG A 877 29.37 44.65 0.58
C ARG A 877 28.97 43.69 1.70
N GLU A 878 27.91 42.93 1.47
CA GLU A 878 27.49 41.83 2.35
C GLU A 878 27.88 40.49 1.70
N GLU A 879 28.36 39.56 2.51
CA GLU A 879 28.77 38.21 2.09
C GLU A 879 28.23 37.15 3.03
N GLN A 880 27.98 35.96 2.49
CA GLN A 880 27.66 34.75 3.25
C GLN A 880 28.73 33.69 2.95
N PRO A 881 29.97 33.85 3.46
CA PRO A 881 31.11 32.99 3.08
C PRO A 881 31.08 31.63 3.79
N ARG A 882 30.15 31.41 4.74
CA ARG A 882 29.91 30.14 5.43
C ARG A 882 28.43 30.02 5.80
N VAL A 883 27.88 28.81 5.71
CA VAL A 883 26.58 28.42 6.27
C VAL A 883 26.73 27.17 7.14
N THR A 884 25.79 26.97 8.06
CA THR A 884 25.57 25.70 8.76
C THR A 884 24.11 25.27 8.61
N TRP A 885 23.87 23.97 8.69
CA TRP A 885 22.53 23.38 8.71
C TRP A 885 22.55 22.08 9.51
N TRP A 886 21.37 21.58 9.83
CA TRP A 886 21.17 20.36 10.61
C TRP A 886 20.30 19.38 9.83
N GLU A 887 20.72 18.12 9.82
CA GLU A 887 19.96 16.99 9.28
C GLU A 887 19.92 15.87 10.33
N GLN A 888 18.82 15.12 10.34
CA GLN A 888 18.74 13.89 11.12
C GLN A 888 19.34 12.73 10.31
N ARG A 889 20.13 11.89 10.98
CA ARG A 889 20.73 10.65 10.46
C ARG A 889 20.27 9.49 11.35
N TYR A 890 20.07 8.32 10.77
CA TYR A 890 19.84 7.09 11.53
C TYR A 890 21.14 6.28 11.56
N GLU A 891 21.74 6.15 12.74
CA GLU A 891 23.08 5.58 12.93
C GLU A 891 23.08 4.62 14.12
N ASN A 892 23.65 3.42 13.96
CA ASN A 892 23.75 2.42 15.03
C ASN A 892 22.40 2.13 15.74
N GLY A 893 21.30 2.10 14.97
CA GLY A 893 19.96 1.80 15.49
C GLY A 893 19.25 2.94 16.23
N HIS A 894 19.69 4.20 16.08
CA HIS A 894 19.03 5.35 16.68
C HIS A 894 19.18 6.63 15.84
N PHE A 895 18.33 7.62 16.09
CA PHE A 895 18.41 8.93 15.45
C PHE A 895 19.49 9.82 16.08
N VAL A 896 20.22 10.54 15.23
CA VAL A 896 21.28 11.47 15.60
C VAL A 896 21.16 12.74 14.76
N TRP A 897 21.10 13.88 15.43
CA TRP A 897 21.20 15.19 14.79
C TRP A 897 22.67 15.53 14.49
N ARG A 898 22.99 15.84 13.22
CA ARG A 898 24.33 16.30 12.81
C ARG A 898 24.31 17.72 12.29
N GLU A 899 25.26 18.54 12.75
CA GLU A 899 25.57 19.84 12.15
C GLU A 899 26.55 19.68 10.98
N PHE A 900 26.14 20.21 9.83
CA PHE A 900 26.96 20.32 8.65
C PHE A 900 27.24 21.78 8.32
N TYR A 901 28.37 22.03 7.66
CA TYR A 901 28.78 23.34 7.21
C TYR A 901 29.36 23.31 5.81
N ALA A 902 29.24 24.41 5.09
CA ALA A 902 29.97 24.67 3.87
C ALA A 902 30.56 26.08 3.95
N GLN A 903 31.79 26.26 3.45
CA GLN A 903 32.54 27.51 3.53
C GLN A 903 33.28 27.80 2.24
N LEU A 904 32.97 28.95 1.63
CA LEU A 904 33.58 29.45 0.40
C LEU A 904 34.89 30.17 0.70
N ASN A 905 35.97 29.64 0.17
CA ASN A 905 37.31 30.22 0.20
C ASN A 905 37.66 30.71 -1.21
N VAL A 906 38.15 31.95 -1.33
CA VAL A 906 38.49 32.58 -2.61
C VAL A 906 39.84 33.27 -2.48
N SER A 907 40.67 33.14 -3.50
CA SER A 907 41.89 33.92 -3.69
C SER A 907 41.91 34.49 -5.10
N ALA A 908 42.39 35.72 -5.25
CA ALA A 908 42.40 36.42 -6.53
C ALA A 908 43.67 37.26 -6.68
N VAL A 909 44.20 37.30 -7.91
CA VAL A 909 45.49 37.91 -8.23
C VAL A 909 45.38 38.68 -9.54
N LEU A 910 45.68 39.98 -9.52
CA LEU A 910 45.89 40.78 -10.73
C LEU A 910 47.30 40.56 -11.28
N ASN A 911 47.42 40.45 -12.60
CA ASN A 911 48.68 40.23 -13.31
C ASN A 911 48.85 41.27 -14.42
N TYR A 912 50.01 41.93 -14.45
CA TYR A 912 50.35 42.99 -15.38
C TYR A 912 51.88 43.08 -15.52
N ASP A 913 52.33 43.58 -16.66
CA ASP A 913 53.69 43.38 -17.17
C ASP A 913 54.78 44.07 -16.31
N THR A 914 54.39 45.02 -15.45
CA THR A 914 55.25 45.74 -14.49
C THR A 914 55.03 45.35 -13.02
N LYS A 915 54.30 44.26 -12.72
CA LYS A 915 53.91 43.87 -11.35
C LYS A 915 55.09 43.74 -10.37
N ASP A 916 56.23 43.20 -10.80
CA ASP A 916 57.43 43.06 -9.96
C ASP A 916 58.03 44.42 -9.53
N LYS A 917 57.61 45.53 -10.17
CA LYS A 917 57.97 46.90 -9.79
C LYS A 917 56.92 47.58 -8.91
N GLY A 918 55.77 46.96 -8.67
CA GLY A 918 54.69 47.47 -7.83
C GLY A 918 53.83 48.58 -8.43
N TYR A 919 53.90 48.84 -9.74
CA TYR A 919 53.12 49.88 -10.42
C TYR A 919 52.66 49.47 -11.82
N LEU A 920 51.68 50.18 -12.39
CA LEU A 920 51.29 50.13 -13.82
C LEU A 920 51.00 51.55 -14.32
N LYS A 921 51.19 51.83 -15.62
CA LYS A 921 50.79 53.13 -16.19
C LYS A 921 49.34 53.15 -16.64
N SER A 922 48.72 54.34 -16.66
CA SER A 922 47.39 54.53 -17.24
C SER A 922 47.39 54.15 -18.74
N GLY A 923 46.34 53.48 -19.19
CA GLY A 923 46.22 52.90 -20.53
C GLY A 923 46.75 51.47 -20.72
N TYR A 924 47.53 50.91 -19.77
CA TYR A 924 48.03 49.54 -19.89
C TYR A 924 47.04 48.48 -19.36
N GLY A 925 47.16 47.27 -19.93
CA GLY A 925 46.24 46.16 -19.69
C GLY A 925 46.72 45.16 -18.62
N TYR A 926 45.83 44.83 -17.68
CA TYR A 926 45.98 43.83 -16.64
C TYR A 926 44.98 42.67 -16.82
N SER A 927 45.29 41.48 -16.29
CA SER A 927 44.36 40.35 -16.21
C SER A 927 44.12 39.92 -14.76
N ILE A 928 43.00 39.25 -14.49
CA ILE A 928 42.70 38.62 -13.20
C ILE A 928 42.78 37.10 -13.32
N ARG A 929 43.25 36.44 -12.25
CA ARG A 929 43.02 35.01 -11.99
C ARG A 929 42.36 34.87 -10.64
N VAL A 930 41.22 34.19 -10.59
CA VAL A 930 40.49 33.85 -9.35
C VAL A 930 40.49 32.34 -9.18
N THR A 931 40.84 31.87 -8.00
CA THR A 931 40.66 30.47 -7.57
C THR A 931 39.66 30.45 -6.43
N ALA A 932 38.67 29.56 -6.50
CA ALA A 932 37.62 29.43 -5.50
C ALA A 932 37.40 27.96 -5.14
N THR A 933 37.30 27.66 -3.84
CA THR A 933 37.11 26.30 -3.30
C THR A 933 36.06 26.32 -2.19
N VAL A 934 35.41 25.17 -1.97
CA VAL A 934 34.45 24.98 -0.88
C VAL A 934 35.01 23.97 0.11
N ASN A 935 35.11 24.34 1.38
CA ASN A 935 35.45 23.44 2.47
C ASN A 935 34.15 23.03 3.19
N THR A 936 33.97 21.74 3.48
CA THR A 936 32.76 21.20 4.11
C THR A 936 33.10 19.99 4.99
N ASN A 937 32.22 19.68 5.93
CA ASN A 937 32.17 18.38 6.64
C ASN A 937 30.97 17.51 6.20
N TYR A 938 30.23 17.92 5.16
CA TYR A 938 29.06 17.20 4.68
C TYR A 938 29.46 15.90 3.97
N ASP A 939 28.70 14.85 4.21
CA ASP A 939 28.89 13.52 3.63
C ASP A 939 28.42 13.46 2.16
N ARG A 940 27.27 14.07 1.87
CA ARG A 940 26.61 14.11 0.54
C ARG A 940 27.11 15.26 -0.34
N THR A 941 28.41 15.26 -0.65
CA THR A 941 29.09 16.37 -1.37
C THR A 941 28.51 16.69 -2.76
N GLU A 942 27.81 15.76 -3.40
CA GLU A 942 27.09 15.92 -4.67
C GLU A 942 25.94 16.94 -4.62
N LEU A 943 25.44 17.25 -3.42
CA LEU A 943 24.45 18.30 -3.12
C LEU A 943 25.09 19.65 -2.75
N ILE A 944 26.39 19.84 -3.00
CA ILE A 944 27.09 21.13 -2.91
C ILE A 944 27.60 21.50 -4.30
N THR A 945 27.15 22.64 -4.85
CA THR A 945 27.60 23.06 -6.19
C THR A 945 28.99 23.69 -6.15
N VAL A 946 29.73 23.57 -7.25
CA VAL A 946 30.98 24.33 -7.43
C VAL A 946 30.67 25.82 -7.62
N PRO A 947 31.60 26.75 -7.33
CA PRO A 947 31.39 28.16 -7.66
C PRO A 947 31.07 28.37 -9.14
N GLN A 948 29.99 29.10 -9.43
CA GLN A 948 29.45 29.27 -10.79
C GLN A 948 29.66 30.68 -11.33
N THR A 949 29.46 31.69 -10.47
CA THR A 949 29.59 33.11 -10.82
C THR A 949 30.82 33.71 -10.17
N ALA A 950 31.58 34.47 -10.94
CA ALA A 950 32.52 35.46 -10.43
C ALA A 950 32.36 36.77 -11.22
N GLU A 951 32.27 37.89 -10.50
CA GLU A 951 31.98 39.21 -11.06
C GLU A 951 32.96 40.23 -10.48
N VAL A 952 33.56 41.09 -11.32
CA VAL A 952 34.35 42.23 -10.83
C VAL A 952 33.62 43.55 -11.01
N TYR A 953 33.90 44.48 -10.12
CA TYR A 953 33.35 45.83 -10.09
C TYR A 953 34.54 46.81 -10.00
N LEU A 954 34.55 47.83 -10.85
CA LEU A 954 35.71 48.69 -11.11
C LEU A 954 35.44 50.17 -10.73
N PRO A 955 36.47 50.94 -10.30
CA PRO A 955 36.31 52.31 -9.81
C PRO A 955 35.81 53.30 -10.88
N GLU A 956 36.23 53.13 -12.12
CA GLU A 956 35.77 53.91 -13.28
C GLU A 956 34.29 53.70 -13.61
N TYR A 957 33.70 52.60 -13.12
CA TYR A 957 32.27 52.30 -13.23
C TYR A 957 31.55 52.48 -11.89
N ARG A 958 32.13 53.29 -10.98
CA ARG A 958 31.65 53.60 -9.62
C ARG A 958 31.35 52.38 -8.74
N TYR A 959 31.86 51.20 -9.11
CA TYR A 959 31.46 49.87 -8.60
C TYR A 959 29.96 49.54 -8.73
N GLU A 960 29.25 50.17 -9.66
CA GLU A 960 27.81 49.97 -9.90
C GLU A 960 27.52 48.83 -10.88
N THR A 961 28.33 48.69 -11.93
CA THR A 961 28.16 47.64 -12.95
C THR A 961 29.06 46.43 -12.68
N ALA A 962 28.46 45.24 -12.76
CA ALA A 962 29.14 43.96 -12.68
C ALA A 962 29.75 43.57 -14.03
N ILE A 963 31.00 43.10 -14.02
CA ILE A 963 31.69 42.54 -15.19
C ILE A 963 31.89 41.04 -14.94
N PRO A 964 31.23 40.15 -15.70
CA PRO A 964 31.34 38.71 -15.49
C PRO A 964 32.72 38.17 -15.89
N LEU A 965 33.21 37.20 -15.12
CA LEU A 965 34.38 36.40 -15.44
C LEU A 965 33.96 35.02 -15.97
N ILE A 966 34.71 34.50 -16.95
CA ILE A 966 34.53 33.14 -17.47
C ILE A 966 35.43 32.15 -16.73
N LYS A 967 34.95 30.91 -16.60
CA LYS A 967 35.65 29.81 -15.93
C LYS A 967 36.46 29.01 -16.94
N GLU A 968 37.78 29.07 -16.88
CA GLU A 968 38.72 28.38 -17.78
C GLU A 968 39.82 27.69 -16.96
N GLY A 969 40.07 26.40 -17.22
CA GLY A 969 41.08 25.63 -16.48
C GLY A 969 40.86 25.55 -14.96
N GLY A 970 39.60 25.69 -14.49
CA GLY A 970 39.24 25.70 -13.07
C GLY A 970 39.41 27.07 -12.37
N GLN A 971 39.90 28.10 -13.06
CA GLN A 971 40.01 29.47 -12.55
C GLN A 971 38.97 30.38 -13.23
N PHE A 972 38.54 31.45 -12.56
CA PHE A 972 37.83 32.53 -13.26
C PHE A 972 38.81 33.60 -13.76
N ILE A 973 38.59 34.06 -14.98
CA ILE A 973 39.39 35.07 -15.69
C ILE A 973 38.47 35.98 -16.52
N PHE A 974 39.00 37.07 -17.07
CA PHE A 974 38.24 37.91 -17.99
C PHE A 974 37.80 37.18 -19.27
N THR A 975 36.66 37.61 -19.81
CA THR A 975 36.26 37.38 -21.21
C THR A 975 37.24 38.06 -22.19
N GLU A 976 37.15 37.74 -23.48
CA GLU A 976 37.81 38.54 -24.53
C GLU A 976 37.29 39.98 -24.48
N ASN A 977 38.17 40.96 -24.34
CA ASN A 977 37.77 42.36 -24.28
C ASN A 977 37.58 42.92 -25.71
N PRO A 978 36.36 43.37 -26.12
CA PRO A 978 36.12 43.90 -27.46
C PRO A 978 36.90 45.19 -27.77
N ALA A 979 37.27 45.97 -26.75
CA ALA A 979 38.10 47.16 -26.90
C ALA A 979 39.59 46.84 -27.11
N SER A 980 40.02 45.58 -26.90
CA SER A 980 41.37 45.13 -27.19
C SER A 980 41.52 44.82 -28.70
N PRO A 981 42.44 45.47 -29.43
CA PRO A 981 42.67 45.18 -30.86
C PRO A 981 43.06 43.72 -31.15
N PHE A 982 43.57 43.02 -30.13
CA PHE A 982 43.96 41.61 -30.18
C PHE A 982 43.02 40.69 -29.37
N ARG A 983 41.86 41.21 -28.95
CA ARG A 983 40.85 40.52 -28.12
C ARG A 983 41.39 39.87 -26.84
N TYR A 984 42.44 40.45 -26.25
CA TYR A 984 43.04 39.85 -25.05
C TYR A 984 42.04 39.78 -23.89
N LYS A 985 42.17 38.72 -23.08
CA LYS A 985 41.48 38.53 -21.79
C LYS A 985 42.09 39.45 -20.70
N LYS A 986 42.12 40.75 -20.98
CA LYS A 986 42.68 41.84 -20.16
C LYS A 986 41.68 43.01 -20.08
N GLN A 987 41.60 43.65 -18.92
CA GLN A 987 41.02 44.99 -18.78
C GLN A 987 42.15 46.03 -18.78
N TYR A 988 41.83 47.29 -19.09
CA TYR A 988 42.82 48.36 -19.22
C TYR A 988 42.51 49.46 -18.21
N ILE A 989 43.54 49.97 -17.52
CA ILE A 989 43.35 51.14 -16.65
C ILE A 989 43.01 52.34 -17.56
N PRO A 990 41.93 53.11 -17.31
CA PRO A 990 41.57 54.22 -18.18
C PRO A 990 42.72 55.22 -18.34
N VAL A 991 42.93 55.71 -19.57
CA VAL A 991 44.04 56.63 -19.91
C VAL A 991 43.93 57.98 -19.18
N TRP A 992 42.76 58.29 -18.63
CA TRP A 992 42.50 59.49 -17.82
C TRP A 992 42.54 59.23 -16.30
N PHE A 993 42.79 58.00 -15.84
CA PHE A 993 42.81 57.65 -14.42
C PHE A 993 43.96 58.40 -13.71
N PRO A 994 43.75 59.01 -12.52
CA PRO A 994 44.76 59.89 -11.94
C PRO A 994 46.04 59.17 -11.50
N ASP A 995 47.19 59.75 -11.84
CA ASP A 995 48.50 59.28 -11.42
C ASP A 995 48.67 59.31 -9.89
N PHE A 996 49.57 58.47 -9.40
CA PHE A 996 49.93 58.31 -7.99
C PHE A 996 48.74 57.93 -7.10
N ARG A 997 47.81 57.14 -7.64
CA ARG A 997 46.64 56.60 -6.95
C ARG A 997 46.53 55.09 -7.06
N ASP A 998 45.80 54.51 -6.12
CA ASP A 998 45.42 53.11 -6.14
C ASP A 998 44.16 52.89 -7.00
N TYR A 999 44.32 52.06 -8.04
CA TYR A 999 43.22 51.42 -8.75
C TYR A 999 42.87 50.14 -7.99
N ILE A 1000 41.67 50.08 -7.39
CA ILE A 1000 41.24 48.99 -6.51
C ILE A 1000 40.10 48.24 -7.18
N VAL A 1001 40.26 46.93 -7.39
CA VAL A 1001 39.19 46.06 -7.90
C VAL A 1001 38.36 45.52 -6.72
N GLN A 1002 37.05 45.44 -6.88
CA GLN A 1002 36.20 44.55 -6.09
C GLN A 1002 35.87 43.29 -6.89
N LEU A 1003 35.84 42.15 -6.21
CA LEU A 1003 35.45 40.85 -6.75
C LEU A 1003 34.35 40.25 -5.88
N CYS A 1004 33.28 39.77 -6.50
CA CYS A 1004 32.33 38.84 -5.90
C CYS A 1004 32.56 37.43 -6.49
N VAL A 1005 32.45 36.40 -5.67
CA VAL A 1005 32.25 35.01 -6.10
C VAL A 1005 31.03 34.47 -5.36
N THR A 1006 30.09 33.90 -6.10
CA THR A 1006 28.76 33.55 -5.59
C THR A 1006 28.21 32.30 -6.29
N ASP A 1007 27.00 31.93 -5.90
CA ASP A 1007 26.16 30.92 -6.55
C ASP A 1007 26.70 29.49 -6.36
N VAL A 1008 27.29 29.28 -5.19
CA VAL A 1008 27.61 27.98 -4.58
C VAL A 1008 26.39 27.58 -3.75
N HIS A 1009 25.55 26.69 -4.25
CA HIS A 1009 24.31 26.28 -3.59
C HIS A 1009 24.55 25.04 -2.72
N THR A 1010 23.94 25.03 -1.54
CA THR A 1010 24.08 23.98 -0.51
C THR A 1010 22.75 23.82 0.25
N PRO A 1011 22.53 22.73 1.02
CA PRO A 1011 21.33 22.60 1.85
C PRO A 1011 21.17 23.71 2.90
N GLY A 1012 22.28 24.32 3.36
CA GLY A 1012 22.26 25.48 4.25
C GLY A 1012 22.06 26.84 3.56
N GLY A 1013 21.80 26.85 2.24
CA GLY A 1013 21.66 28.05 1.42
C GLY A 1013 22.87 28.33 0.52
N THR A 1014 22.82 29.47 -0.16
CA THR A 1014 23.83 29.89 -1.15
C THR A 1014 25.00 30.64 -0.50
N LEU A 1015 26.23 30.25 -0.81
CA LEU A 1015 27.44 30.93 -0.35
C LEU A 1015 27.86 32.04 -1.32
N SER A 1016 28.27 33.18 -0.76
CA SER A 1016 28.82 34.33 -1.48
C SER A 1016 30.03 34.91 -0.73
N ARG A 1017 30.98 35.49 -1.45
CA ARG A 1017 32.20 36.06 -0.89
C ARG A 1017 32.70 37.27 -1.68
N TRP A 1018 33.08 38.33 -1.00
CA TRP A 1018 33.66 39.52 -1.58
C TRP A 1018 35.16 39.67 -1.23
N ILE A 1019 35.96 40.17 -2.18
CA ILE A 1019 37.37 40.54 -1.98
C ILE A 1019 37.60 41.94 -2.53
N THR A 1020 38.40 42.75 -1.83
CA THR A 1020 38.89 44.04 -2.31
C THR A 1020 40.25 44.38 -1.68
N GLY A 1021 41.06 45.18 -2.38
CA GLY A 1021 42.41 45.54 -1.96
C GLY A 1021 43.41 44.38 -2.01
N GLY A 1022 44.58 44.56 -1.40
CA GLY A 1022 45.67 43.56 -1.42
C GLY A 1022 46.13 43.26 -2.85
N GLU A 1023 46.09 41.99 -3.25
CA GLU A 1023 46.39 41.52 -4.61
C GLU A 1023 45.40 42.02 -5.69
N LEU A 1024 44.29 42.64 -5.28
CA LEU A 1024 43.34 43.35 -6.13
C LEU A 1024 43.59 44.87 -6.21
N LYS A 1025 44.81 45.32 -5.87
CA LYS A 1025 45.25 46.72 -5.99
C LYS A 1025 46.35 46.88 -7.04
N ILE A 1026 46.25 47.93 -7.86
CA ILE A 1026 47.31 48.38 -8.77
C ILE A 1026 47.62 49.84 -8.44
N TYR A 1027 48.89 50.17 -8.21
CA TYR A 1027 49.31 51.57 -8.05
C TYR A 1027 49.59 52.18 -9.43
N VAL A 1028 48.90 53.26 -9.77
CA VAL A 1028 48.98 53.91 -11.08
C VAL A 1028 50.01 55.03 -11.06
N VAL A 1029 50.92 55.05 -12.03
CA VAL A 1029 51.90 56.14 -12.24
C VAL A 1029 52.09 56.39 -13.73
N ASP A 1030 52.14 57.66 -14.13
CA ASP A 1030 52.37 58.10 -15.51
C ASP A 1030 51.34 57.54 -16.54
N SER A 1031 51.49 57.95 -17.80
CA SER A 1031 50.64 57.50 -18.92
C SER A 1031 51.38 56.66 -19.94
N MET A 1032 50.65 55.81 -20.66
CA MET A 1032 51.16 55.08 -21.82
C MET A 1032 51.68 56.00 -22.93
N TYR A 1033 51.24 57.26 -22.98
CA TYR A 1033 51.78 58.26 -23.91
C TYR A 1033 53.21 58.70 -23.54
N ASP A 1034 53.64 58.55 -22.29
CA ASP A 1034 55.02 58.86 -21.88
C ASP A 1034 56.03 57.78 -22.35
N ASP A 1035 55.55 56.68 -22.93
CA ASP A 1035 56.37 55.68 -23.63
C ASP A 1035 56.39 55.91 -25.17
N ASP A 1036 55.68 56.93 -25.69
CA ASP A 1036 55.65 57.25 -27.12
C ASP A 1036 56.87 58.07 -27.58
N VAL A 1037 57.95 57.33 -27.84
CA VAL A 1037 59.20 57.81 -28.42
C VAL A 1037 59.09 58.38 -29.85
N THR A 1038 57.90 58.48 -30.45
CA THR A 1038 57.74 59.26 -31.71
C THR A 1038 57.80 60.78 -31.48
N THR A 1039 57.63 61.24 -30.23
CA THR A 1039 57.91 62.64 -29.83
C THR A 1039 59.38 62.85 -29.42
N GLY A 1040 60.30 62.48 -30.31
CA GLY A 1040 61.74 62.64 -30.09
C GLY A 1040 62.20 64.11 -29.98
N ASN A 1041 63.10 64.36 -29.02
CA ASN A 1041 64.05 65.49 -29.03
C ASN A 1041 65.38 65.03 -29.65
#